data_AF-A0A1J4LNC2-F1
#
_entry.id   AF-A0A1J4LNC2-F1
#
_cell.length_a   1.000
_cell.length_b   1.000
_cell.length_c   1.000
_cell.angle_alpha   90.00
_cell.angle_beta   90.00
_cell.angle_gamma   90.00
#
_symmetry.space_group_name_H-M   'P 1'
#
loop_
_entity.id
_entity.type
_entity.pdbx_description
1 polymer ?
#
loop_
_entity_poly.entity_id
_entity_poly.type
_entity_poly.pdbx_seq_one_letter_code
_entity_poly.pdbx_strand_id
1 'polypeptide(L)'
;MSHNVDNETDPQRTADDPNATDETLRHSTDDESQPPLSSDTATAETPVGSFDDDSSIDRRTFLSLSAATGAALAFPGSATADVSDDVLSDELEYVINHTPEAYEAATSIVFTDQDAFDAFADEYGEEPDPELSRAPKAVTRESPTLSAHAHLTAAEVEDVLALGDGDDGDGIDAMEFAPGANPWWTLEEPYADGVFPPIEEAREYIAYEETVQALEYIEDTHSDRVRVQSIGESPGWTNLYTGEDPDPRDIYVAEVTNDVQDDSSFAAKEKVVYSLNIHGDERAGTEAGCRLIEEIARGEADDFEHLLDDIVLLFLFTNPDGWVSRKPQTEIPWVAEHNTNFQRGNASTFEGQPVDTNRQYPTMGWTNPSFRPAEPEGAPEEFHDLVPDSLAIVEHFREYDNVAFLCDYHGMYTADHMVFNLETNAPFDHDGTHDLDEVNIQIGEGMQEFWEDIDAVADDIATAGEEMYGFPFVPDGDSYGGLFDWGTIYDSLSYQITGGFLGWAGQPEEFGGLGAITVAPEIILSNHYVEAQKEWMPYWTRHYEEAYRISMREYAAMTARETNATVETGGQDTAYVTTDELTRTSADLPHTDDQPGSGNPGRGSPGQGSGQGQDRATSVQRHHEVVQPGPGTQSQLSAETTADSHSLFVDLEGVGNATEGAVRVRNPDGTVVHEIDIDAKADPRNSAARTHDFEEVFVRQPEAGQWTIEAESDAELNVLTTVVDVADDEEIPDPVEVLGYEQREYSVNPMEFFADLDDDVVDGDVDGMSVHHVSVGRLLRGNSGMRHYDKVVVSHDDGIDDPSYIGALEDFVEAGGDLVLTDSGVNLLGVLDIGAVADLDGDDIANILVPFANLEDRDFDHPLLAGIRTRQQEIWKGSQLGYTTGVDQPATIVDADAFEAAGGSVAGTFTTAALQDGESTQLESGVAAGILPADGSDGEIAVVGSVLPPAQQTELHPFGMADYAVSFMGHTLLCNALGFEQRRYADGELVRTYGEVR
;
A
#
# COMPACT_ATOMS: atom_id res chain seq x y z
N MET A 1 10.81 48.18 -24.78
CA MET A 1 11.40 49.54 -24.89
C MET A 1 12.92 49.39 -24.82
N SER A 2 13.64 49.78 -25.90
CA SER A 2 15.05 50.24 -26.00
C SER A 2 16.12 49.61 -25.06
N HIS A 3 17.05 48.75 -25.54
CA HIS A 3 18.27 48.98 -26.36
C HIS A 3 19.60 49.00 -25.55
N ASN A 4 20.49 48.05 -25.90
CA ASN A 4 21.89 48.22 -26.37
C ASN A 4 23.13 48.14 -25.43
N VAL A 5 23.99 47.15 -25.78
CA VAL A 5 25.42 47.24 -26.23
C VAL A 5 26.56 46.74 -25.29
N ASP A 6 27.15 45.62 -25.74
CA ASP A 6 28.57 45.18 -25.90
C ASP A 6 29.73 45.80 -25.13
N ASN A 7 30.68 44.93 -24.68
CA ASN A 7 32.07 44.96 -25.16
C ASN A 7 32.91 43.70 -24.79
N GLU A 8 33.64 43.17 -25.77
CA GLU A 8 34.69 42.14 -25.70
C GLU A 8 36.02 42.66 -25.08
N THR A 9 36.90 41.78 -24.56
CA THR A 9 38.29 41.50 -25.03
C THR A 9 39.17 40.70 -24.04
N ASP A 10 39.80 39.62 -24.56
CA ASP A 10 40.97 38.84 -24.09
C ASP A 10 42.31 39.65 -24.37
N PRO A 11 43.60 39.27 -24.09
CA PRO A 11 44.19 37.94 -23.75
C PRO A 11 45.47 37.82 -22.83
N GLN A 12 45.72 36.56 -22.40
CA GLN A 12 46.98 35.77 -22.25
C GLN A 12 48.30 36.27 -21.57
N ARG A 13 48.93 35.36 -20.79
CA ARG A 13 50.40 35.07 -20.63
C ARG A 13 50.60 33.80 -19.75
N THR A 14 51.03 32.61 -20.25
CA THR A 14 52.43 32.04 -20.42
C THR A 14 53.35 32.16 -19.20
N ALA A 15 54.22 31.22 -18.77
CA ALA A 15 54.62 29.83 -19.11
C ALA A 15 55.74 29.41 -18.10
N ASP A 16 56.06 28.09 -18.03
CA ASP A 16 57.41 27.48 -17.89
C ASP A 16 57.61 26.37 -16.80
N ASP A 17 57.91 25.18 -17.35
CA ASP A 17 58.51 23.90 -16.87
C ASP A 17 60.04 24.10 -16.51
N PRO A 18 60.97 23.12 -16.20
CA PRO A 18 60.91 21.65 -16.25
C PRO A 18 61.78 20.76 -15.29
N ASN A 19 61.64 19.42 -15.45
CA ASN A 19 62.62 18.30 -15.34
C ASN A 19 63.10 17.81 -13.95
N ALA A 20 63.49 16.54 -13.69
CA ALA A 20 63.42 15.20 -14.31
C ALA A 20 64.24 14.21 -13.43
N THR A 21 64.13 12.88 -13.69
CA THR A 21 65.09 11.76 -13.42
C THR A 21 65.15 11.14 -12.00
N ASP A 22 65.48 9.86 -11.77
CA ASP A 22 65.45 8.56 -12.46
C ASP A 22 66.00 7.50 -11.45
N GLU A 23 65.76 6.21 -11.70
CA GLU A 23 66.60 5.03 -11.36
C GLU A 23 66.79 4.49 -9.90
N THR A 24 66.03 3.41 -9.61
CA THR A 24 66.47 1.99 -9.45
C THR A 24 67.57 1.45 -8.48
N LEU A 25 67.29 0.22 -7.98
CA LEU A 25 68.15 -0.99 -7.77
C LEU A 25 68.62 -1.45 -6.35
N ARG A 26 68.03 -2.60 -5.93
CA ARG A 26 68.61 -3.93 -5.54
C ARG A 26 69.52 -4.12 -4.30
N HIS A 27 69.17 -5.16 -3.51
CA HIS A 27 69.89 -6.46 -3.29
C HIS A 27 69.01 -7.35 -2.36
N SER A 28 68.50 -8.53 -2.76
CA SER A 28 69.11 -9.89 -2.86
C SER A 28 69.66 -10.41 -1.51
N THR A 29 69.51 -11.66 -1.06
CA THR A 29 69.61 -12.99 -1.72
C THR A 29 69.34 -14.09 -0.66
N ASP A 30 68.57 -15.14 -0.96
CA ASP A 30 68.99 -16.59 -1.06
C ASP A 30 68.49 -17.42 0.16
N ASP A 31 68.06 -18.69 0.13
CA ASP A 31 68.01 -19.74 -0.90
C ASP A 31 67.08 -20.90 -0.45
N GLU A 32 66.60 -21.70 -1.42
CA GLU A 32 66.24 -23.16 -1.40
C GLU A 32 65.27 -23.73 -0.32
N SER A 33 64.29 -24.61 -0.55
CA SER A 33 64.06 -25.67 -1.55
C SER A 33 62.62 -26.24 -1.41
N GLN A 34 62.11 -26.88 -2.46
CA GLN A 34 60.73 -27.37 -2.69
C GLN A 34 60.39 -28.77 -2.05
N PRO A 35 59.14 -29.31 -2.15
CA PRO A 35 58.30 -29.98 -1.11
C PRO A 35 58.33 -31.55 -1.24
N PRO A 36 57.37 -32.44 -0.81
CA PRO A 36 55.97 -32.28 -0.32
C PRO A 36 55.47 -33.31 0.77
N LEU A 37 54.14 -33.30 0.99
CA LEU A 37 53.24 -34.38 1.46
C LEU A 37 52.91 -34.56 2.96
N SER A 38 51.61 -34.38 3.22
CA SER A 38 50.69 -35.13 4.12
C SER A 38 51.12 -35.50 5.55
N SER A 39 50.35 -35.05 6.54
CA SER A 39 49.54 -35.91 7.44
C SER A 39 48.95 -35.11 8.61
N ASP A 40 47.65 -35.32 8.83
CA ASP A 40 46.88 -35.41 10.08
C ASP A 40 47.21 -34.57 11.33
N THR A 41 46.10 -34.18 11.98
CA THR A 41 45.90 -33.75 13.38
C THR A 41 46.37 -32.36 13.81
N ALA A 42 45.44 -31.48 14.21
CA ALA A 42 44.93 -31.41 15.58
C ALA A 42 44.15 -30.10 15.83
N THR A 43 42.98 -30.28 16.45
CA THR A 43 42.40 -29.43 17.51
C THR A 43 43.43 -28.56 18.26
N ALA A 44 43.11 -27.28 18.48
CA ALA A 44 42.82 -26.73 19.82
C ALA A 44 42.78 -25.20 19.81
N GLU A 45 41.66 -24.71 20.34
CA GLU A 45 41.47 -23.47 21.10
C GLU A 45 42.72 -22.79 21.65
N THR A 46 42.73 -21.45 21.61
CA THR A 46 43.03 -20.53 22.75
C THR A 46 43.06 -19.07 22.22
N PRO A 47 43.07 -18.02 23.09
CA PRO A 47 42.29 -17.79 24.30
C PRO A 47 41.78 -16.32 24.41
N VAL A 48 40.72 -16.15 25.20
CA VAL A 48 40.39 -14.88 25.86
C VAL A 48 41.51 -14.48 26.83
N GLY A 49 42.03 -13.25 26.71
CA GLY A 49 42.90 -12.58 27.69
C GLY A 49 42.73 -11.07 27.54
N SER A 50 42.00 -10.40 28.43
CA SER A 50 42.42 -9.85 29.74
C SER A 50 43.31 -8.62 29.62
N PHE A 51 42.78 -7.48 30.08
CA PHE A 51 43.50 -6.24 30.36
C PHE A 51 44.68 -6.51 31.32
N ASP A 52 45.87 -6.02 30.97
CA ASP A 52 47.08 -6.11 31.78
C ASP A 52 47.13 -5.05 32.91
N ASP A 53 47.67 -5.50 34.04
CA ASP A 53 47.95 -4.79 35.29
C ASP A 53 49.00 -3.66 35.14
N ASP A 54 48.58 -2.40 34.98
CA ASP A 54 49.26 -1.24 35.61
C ASP A 54 48.45 0.08 35.60
N SER A 55 47.11 0.02 35.48
CA SER A 55 46.24 1.19 35.63
C SER A 55 45.36 1.05 36.87
N SER A 56 45.25 2.11 37.68
CA SER A 56 44.54 2.11 38.97
C SER A 56 43.01 2.19 38.84
N ILE A 57 42.45 1.66 37.75
CA ILE A 57 41.02 1.70 37.46
C ILE A 57 40.60 0.27 37.09
N ASP A 58 39.93 -0.43 38.02
CA ASP A 58 39.36 -1.74 37.72
C ASP A 58 38.09 -1.60 36.86
N ARG A 59 37.60 -2.69 36.26
CA ARG A 59 36.37 -2.68 35.43
C ARG A 59 35.15 -2.08 36.12
N ARG A 60 35.04 -2.16 37.45
CA ARG A 60 33.94 -1.58 38.22
C ARG A 60 34.11 -0.08 38.41
N THR A 61 35.35 0.39 38.52
CA THR A 61 35.72 1.80 38.59
C THR A 61 35.69 2.44 37.20
N PHE A 62 35.99 1.69 36.14
CA PHE A 62 35.79 2.09 34.75
C PHE A 62 34.30 2.13 34.43
N LEU A 63 33.51 1.13 34.80
CA LEU A 63 32.05 1.18 34.64
C LEU A 63 31.41 2.25 35.54
N SER A 64 31.91 2.52 36.75
CA SER A 64 31.40 3.61 37.58
C SER A 64 31.90 4.99 37.12
N LEU A 65 33.10 5.11 36.54
CA LEU A 65 33.53 6.35 35.87
C LEU A 65 32.87 6.51 34.51
N SER A 66 32.53 5.45 33.79
CA SER A 66 31.81 5.51 32.51
C SER A 66 30.32 5.78 32.75
N ALA A 67 29.74 5.31 33.86
CA ALA A 67 28.42 5.74 34.31
C ALA A 67 28.46 7.20 34.81
N ALA A 68 29.47 7.58 35.61
CA ALA A 68 29.55 8.95 36.16
C ALA A 68 30.15 10.01 35.21
N THR A 69 30.79 9.60 34.11
CA THR A 69 31.35 10.50 33.08
C THR A 69 30.55 10.38 31.76
N GLY A 70 29.88 9.25 31.53
CA GLY A 70 28.90 9.08 30.45
C GLY A 70 27.61 9.86 30.70
N ALA A 71 27.17 9.95 31.96
CA ALA A 71 26.06 10.84 32.36
C ALA A 71 26.39 12.35 32.26
N ALA A 72 27.62 12.73 31.91
CA ALA A 72 28.04 14.14 31.88
C ALA A 72 28.62 14.60 30.53
N LEU A 73 28.74 13.73 29.52
CA LEU A 73 29.38 14.06 28.24
C LEU A 73 28.66 13.53 26.98
N ALA A 74 27.42 13.05 27.10
CA ALA A 74 26.56 12.75 25.96
C ALA A 74 25.14 13.26 26.24
N PHE A 75 24.89 14.53 25.93
CA PHE A 75 23.55 15.08 25.59
C PHE A 75 23.75 16.49 25.03
N PRO A 76 23.72 16.68 23.71
CA PRO A 76 23.46 17.98 23.11
C PRO A 76 21.93 18.19 22.97
N GLY A 77 21.23 18.41 24.10
CA GLY A 77 19.78 18.66 24.09
C GLY A 77 19.11 18.97 25.43
N SER A 78 19.87 19.40 26.46
CA SER A 78 19.40 19.92 27.76
C SER A 78 18.29 19.13 28.51
N ALA A 79 18.68 18.41 29.57
CA ALA A 79 17.84 18.36 30.76
C ALA A 79 17.58 19.82 31.19
N THR A 80 16.35 20.30 31.03
CA THR A 80 15.99 21.71 31.30
C THR A 80 15.44 21.91 32.71
N ALA A 81 14.82 20.87 33.28
CA ALA A 81 14.24 20.86 34.61
C ALA A 81 14.97 19.87 35.55
N ASP A 82 14.72 20.01 36.86
CA ASP A 82 15.22 19.14 37.94
C ASP A 82 14.09 19.00 38.98
N VAL A 83 12.95 18.50 38.52
CA VAL A 83 11.74 18.30 39.33
C VAL A 83 11.75 16.88 39.85
N SER A 84 11.64 16.71 41.17
CA SER A 84 11.65 15.40 41.83
C SER A 84 10.85 15.49 43.13
N ASP A 85 9.90 14.58 43.31
CA ASP A 85 9.06 14.47 44.52
C ASP A 85 8.61 13.01 44.72
N ASP A 86 8.33 12.63 45.96
CA ASP A 86 7.89 11.26 46.31
C ASP A 86 6.48 10.93 45.74
N VAL A 87 5.68 11.95 45.35
CA VAL A 87 4.35 11.75 44.73
C VAL A 87 4.41 11.56 43.21
N LEU A 88 5.52 11.89 42.54
CA LEU A 88 5.67 11.68 41.10
C LEU A 88 5.95 10.21 40.81
N SER A 89 5.35 9.67 39.75
CA SER A 89 5.80 8.40 39.21
C SER A 89 7.18 8.56 38.57
N ASP A 90 7.99 7.49 38.62
CA ASP A 90 9.33 7.45 38.00
C ASP A 90 9.27 7.84 36.50
N GLU A 91 8.19 7.47 35.81
CA GLU A 91 7.98 7.81 34.39
C GLU A 91 7.62 9.28 34.18
N LEU A 92 6.76 9.86 35.03
CA LEU A 92 6.45 11.29 34.95
C LEU A 92 7.68 12.14 35.26
N GLU A 93 8.44 11.77 36.29
CA GLU A 93 9.71 12.42 36.63
C GLU A 93 10.70 12.31 35.45
N TYR A 94 10.75 11.17 34.76
CA TYR A 94 11.56 11.03 33.56
C TYR A 94 11.10 12.02 32.47
N VAL A 95 9.81 12.00 32.09
CA VAL A 95 9.26 12.80 31.00
C VAL A 95 9.51 14.30 31.23
N ILE A 96 9.17 14.84 32.41
CA ILE A 96 9.30 16.28 32.68
C ILE A 96 10.78 16.75 32.70
N ASN A 97 11.71 15.87 33.05
CA ASN A 97 13.13 16.20 33.12
C ASN A 97 13.90 15.93 31.81
N HIS A 98 13.31 15.16 30.89
CA HIS A 98 13.91 14.77 29.60
C HIS A 98 13.11 15.27 28.39
N THR A 99 12.30 16.31 28.57
CA THR A 99 11.62 17.03 27.48
C THR A 99 11.92 18.54 27.54
N PRO A 100 11.66 19.31 26.46
CA PRO A 100 11.84 20.76 26.47
C PRO A 100 10.95 21.47 27.51
N GLU A 101 11.38 22.62 28.03
CA GLU A 101 10.63 23.38 29.07
C GLU A 101 9.16 23.68 28.71
N ALA A 102 8.86 23.77 27.42
CA ALA A 102 7.52 24.07 26.91
C ALA A 102 6.67 22.83 26.62
N TYR A 103 7.23 21.62 26.78
CA TYR A 103 6.47 20.38 26.62
C TYR A 103 5.42 20.26 27.72
N GLU A 104 4.17 20.05 27.33
CA GLU A 104 3.07 19.84 28.28
C GLU A 104 2.83 18.33 28.44
N ALA A 105 3.25 17.77 29.57
CA ALA A 105 3.05 16.36 29.88
C ALA A 105 1.61 16.09 30.30
N ALA A 106 0.95 15.12 29.66
CA ALA A 106 -0.34 14.60 30.09
C ALA A 106 -0.20 13.93 31.46
N THR A 107 -0.81 14.54 32.47
CA THR A 107 -0.58 14.22 33.89
C THR A 107 -1.91 13.92 34.58
N SER A 108 -2.03 12.72 35.15
CA SER A 108 -3.10 12.35 36.09
C SER A 108 -2.66 12.71 37.51
N ILE A 109 -3.56 13.27 38.32
CA ILE A 109 -3.29 13.76 39.68
C ILE A 109 -4.36 13.21 40.61
N VAL A 110 -3.94 12.59 41.72
CA VAL A 110 -4.81 12.11 42.79
C VAL A 110 -4.67 13.01 44.01
N PHE A 111 -5.78 13.53 44.53
CA PHE A 111 -5.80 14.42 45.69
C PHE A 111 -6.22 13.68 46.95
N THR A 112 -5.59 14.00 48.08
CA THR A 112 -5.94 13.45 49.40
C THR A 112 -7.06 14.26 50.08
N ASP A 113 -7.25 15.52 49.70
CA ASP A 113 -8.26 16.41 50.25
C ASP A 113 -8.88 17.40 49.23
N GLN A 114 -10.04 17.94 49.61
CA GLN A 114 -10.83 18.85 48.77
C GLN A 114 -10.20 20.24 48.63
N ASP A 115 -9.44 20.72 49.61
CA ASP A 115 -8.91 22.08 49.58
C ASP A 115 -7.80 22.19 48.52
N ALA A 116 -6.94 21.17 48.39
CA ALA A 116 -5.94 21.07 47.32
C ALA A 116 -6.57 20.91 45.93
N PHE A 117 -7.60 20.06 45.83
CA PHE A 117 -8.37 19.89 44.60
C PHE A 117 -9.05 21.19 44.14
N ASP A 118 -9.74 21.88 45.05
CA ASP A 118 -10.43 23.14 44.74
C ASP A 118 -9.40 24.22 44.33
N ALA A 119 -8.23 24.27 44.97
CA ALA A 119 -7.15 25.19 44.61
C ALA A 119 -6.58 24.90 43.21
N PHE A 120 -6.40 23.62 42.86
CA PHE A 120 -6.00 23.20 41.52
C PHE A 120 -7.06 23.60 40.48
N ALA A 121 -8.32 23.28 40.73
CA ALA A 121 -9.43 23.58 39.83
C ALA A 121 -9.61 25.10 39.62
N ASP A 122 -9.38 25.93 40.65
CA ASP A 122 -9.44 27.38 40.55
C ASP A 122 -8.30 27.97 39.70
N GLU A 123 -7.11 27.34 39.68
CA GLU A 123 -5.93 27.83 38.94
C GLU A 123 -5.88 27.31 37.50
N TYR A 124 -6.13 26.02 37.29
CA TYR A 124 -5.96 25.33 36.00
C TYR A 124 -7.28 24.96 35.30
N GLY A 125 -8.42 25.10 35.99
CA GLY A 125 -9.73 24.88 35.38
C GLY A 125 -10.05 25.97 34.37
N GLU A 126 -10.20 25.60 33.11
CA GLU A 126 -10.60 26.50 32.03
C GLU A 126 -12.00 26.16 31.53
N GLU A 127 -12.81 27.17 31.22
CA GLU A 127 -14.03 26.92 30.42
C GLU A 127 -13.59 26.59 28.99
N PRO A 128 -14.13 25.52 28.36
CA PRO A 128 -13.81 25.18 26.97
C PRO A 128 -14.04 26.37 26.05
N ASP A 129 -13.16 26.54 25.06
CA ASP A 129 -13.35 27.58 24.05
C ASP A 129 -14.68 27.34 23.31
N PRO A 130 -15.63 28.30 23.35
CA PRO A 130 -16.94 28.13 22.74
C PRO A 130 -16.94 28.24 21.21
N GLU A 131 -15.85 28.74 20.59
CA GLU A 131 -15.72 28.89 19.14
C GLU A 131 -14.99 27.70 18.49
N LEU A 132 -14.04 27.08 19.19
CA LEU A 132 -13.33 25.87 18.76
C LEU A 132 -13.31 24.87 19.91
N SER A 133 -13.88 23.67 19.72
CA SER A 133 -13.94 22.61 20.74
C SER A 133 -12.56 22.01 21.03
N ARG A 134 -11.61 22.81 21.52
CA ARG A 134 -10.29 22.33 21.95
C ARG A 134 -10.41 21.67 23.32
N ALA A 135 -9.57 20.65 23.55
CA ALA A 135 -9.48 20.05 24.87
C ALA A 135 -9.01 21.11 25.89
N PRO A 136 -9.71 21.30 27.03
CA PRO A 136 -9.31 22.29 28.04
C PRO A 136 -7.94 21.92 28.64
N LYS A 137 -7.22 22.86 29.24
CA LYS A 137 -5.92 22.54 29.87
C LYS A 137 -6.01 21.48 30.97
N ALA A 138 -7.04 21.54 31.80
CA ALA A 138 -7.31 20.57 32.85
C ALA A 138 -8.79 20.16 32.93
N VAL A 139 -9.04 18.93 33.37
CA VAL A 139 -10.36 18.39 33.74
C VAL A 139 -10.29 17.77 35.13
N THR A 140 -11.41 17.75 35.84
CA THR A 140 -11.47 17.25 37.22
C THR A 140 -12.59 16.23 37.41
N ARG A 141 -12.38 15.32 38.37
CA ARG A 141 -13.31 14.26 38.74
C ARG A 141 -13.39 14.14 40.26
N GLU A 142 -14.59 14.27 40.83
CA GLU A 142 -14.80 14.15 42.29
C GLU A 142 -15.03 12.70 42.76
N SER A 143 -15.42 11.80 41.86
CA SER A 143 -15.79 10.41 42.16
C SER A 143 -15.55 9.52 40.94
N PRO A 144 -15.13 8.23 41.10
CA PRO A 144 -14.91 7.49 42.36
C PRO A 144 -13.67 7.96 43.15
N THR A 145 -12.69 8.54 42.47
CA THR A 145 -11.46 9.08 43.03
C THR A 145 -11.46 10.59 42.86
N LEU A 146 -11.02 11.34 43.88
CA LEU A 146 -10.83 12.79 43.79
C LEU A 146 -9.55 13.04 42.97
N SER A 147 -9.70 13.35 41.68
CA SER A 147 -8.60 13.39 40.72
C SER A 147 -8.74 14.52 39.70
N ALA A 148 -7.63 14.88 39.07
CA ALA A 148 -7.60 15.76 37.90
C ALA A 148 -6.68 15.19 36.82
N HIS A 149 -6.91 15.60 35.57
CA HIS A 149 -6.00 15.37 34.45
C HIS A 149 -5.67 16.71 33.81
N ALA A 150 -4.39 16.96 33.52
CA ALA A 150 -3.95 18.19 32.89
C ALA A 150 -2.71 18.01 32.02
N HIS A 151 -2.57 18.87 31.01
CA HIS A 151 -1.34 19.02 30.25
C HIS A 151 -0.45 20.06 30.96
N LEU A 152 0.60 19.62 31.64
CA LEU A 152 1.42 20.45 32.52
C LEU A 152 2.87 20.52 32.05
N THR A 153 3.43 21.72 31.97
CA THR A 153 4.88 21.92 31.83
C THR A 153 5.62 21.56 33.12
N ALA A 154 6.93 21.35 33.05
CA ALA A 154 7.75 21.07 34.25
C ALA A 154 7.61 22.16 35.34
N ALA A 155 7.48 23.44 34.94
CA ALA A 155 7.26 24.54 35.88
C ALA A 155 5.86 24.48 36.53
N GLU A 156 4.84 24.09 35.76
CA GLU A 156 3.47 23.95 36.28
C GLU A 156 3.35 22.73 37.21
N VAL A 157 4.12 21.65 36.97
CA VAL A 157 4.22 20.54 37.92
C VAL A 157 4.79 21.02 39.27
N GLU A 158 5.86 21.84 39.27
CA GLU A 158 6.37 22.44 40.52
C GLU A 158 5.31 23.30 41.23
N ASP A 159 4.54 24.08 40.47
CA ASP A 159 3.46 24.92 41.01
C ASP A 159 2.34 24.06 41.62
N VAL A 160 1.96 22.95 40.99
CA VAL A 160 0.97 21.99 41.50
C VAL A 160 1.47 21.30 42.77
N LEU A 161 2.72 20.85 42.80
CA LEU A 161 3.34 20.28 44.01
C LEU A 161 3.30 21.30 45.18
N ALA A 162 3.57 22.58 44.89
CA ALA A 162 3.49 23.65 45.89
C ALA A 162 2.06 23.91 46.42
N LEU A 163 1.01 23.57 45.66
CA LEU A 163 -0.38 23.59 46.16
C LEU A 163 -0.63 22.50 47.22
N GLY A 164 0.00 21.33 47.05
CA GLY A 164 -0.08 20.20 47.99
C GLY A 164 0.68 20.42 49.31
N ASP A 165 1.64 21.35 49.32
CA ASP A 165 2.58 21.65 50.42
C ASP A 165 2.02 22.59 51.53
N GLY A 166 0.69 22.73 51.62
CA GLY A 166 0.01 23.64 52.54
C GLY A 166 0.28 23.43 54.05
N ASP A 167 -0.18 24.37 54.89
CA ASP A 167 0.09 24.47 56.34
C ASP A 167 -0.20 23.19 57.19
N ASP A 168 -0.93 22.20 56.64
CA ASP A 168 -1.33 20.94 57.30
C ASP A 168 -0.79 19.63 56.65
N GLY A 169 -0.10 19.68 55.49
CA GLY A 169 0.65 18.56 54.86
C GLY A 169 -0.11 17.64 53.86
N ASP A 170 0.60 17.23 52.80
CA ASP A 170 0.37 16.20 51.74
C ASP A 170 -1.03 16.19 51.06
N GLY A 171 -1.41 17.28 50.38
CA GLY A 171 -2.69 17.40 49.65
C GLY A 171 -2.80 16.59 48.34
N ILE A 172 -1.68 16.04 47.86
CA ILE A 172 -1.57 15.21 46.64
C ILE A 172 -1.05 13.83 47.05
N ASP A 173 -1.69 12.77 46.56
CA ASP A 173 -1.33 11.37 46.85
C ASP A 173 -0.38 10.81 45.78
N ALA A 174 -0.66 11.11 44.51
CA ALA A 174 0.10 10.61 43.36
C ALA A 174 -0.06 11.53 42.14
N MET A 175 0.97 11.58 41.30
CA MET A 175 0.96 12.16 39.96
C MET A 175 1.61 11.21 38.97
N GLU A 176 0.95 10.94 37.85
CA GLU A 176 1.37 9.94 36.86
C GLU A 176 1.32 10.49 35.44
N PHE A 177 2.25 10.04 34.58
CA PHE A 177 2.19 10.31 33.15
C PHE A 177 1.05 9.47 32.54
N ALA A 178 0.05 10.14 32.00
CA ALA A 178 -1.19 9.55 31.52
C ALA A 178 -1.57 10.11 30.13
N PRO A 179 -0.78 9.82 29.08
CA PRO A 179 -1.13 10.17 27.70
C PRO A 179 -2.33 9.35 27.23
N GLY A 180 -3.10 9.86 26.27
CA GLY A 180 -4.25 9.14 25.73
C GLY A 180 -5.57 9.90 25.79
N ALA A 181 -6.63 9.25 25.30
CA ALA A 181 -7.95 9.85 25.18
C ALA A 181 -8.67 9.92 26.53
N ASN A 182 -8.68 8.84 27.30
CA ASN A 182 -9.31 8.75 28.62
C ASN A 182 -8.42 9.38 29.71
N PRO A 183 -8.81 10.51 30.32
CA PRO A 183 -7.98 11.15 31.36
C PRO A 183 -7.74 10.28 32.60
N TRP A 184 -8.48 9.18 32.76
CA TRP A 184 -8.57 8.42 33.99
C TRP A 184 -7.99 7.01 33.92
N TRP A 185 -7.45 6.58 32.78
CA TRP A 185 -7.10 5.17 32.54
C TRP A 185 -6.02 4.63 33.51
N THR A 186 -5.14 5.48 34.04
CA THR A 186 -4.11 5.04 35.00
C THR A 186 -4.62 4.87 36.44
N LEU A 187 -5.85 5.32 36.75
CA LEU A 187 -6.40 5.31 38.12
C LEU A 187 -6.93 3.93 38.55
N GLU A 188 -7.14 3.70 39.86
CA GLU A 188 -7.63 2.41 40.39
C GLU A 188 -9.02 1.99 39.87
N GLU A 189 -9.91 2.95 39.64
CA GLU A 189 -11.23 2.75 39.03
C GLU A 189 -11.31 3.60 37.74
N PRO A 190 -10.63 3.17 36.66
CA PRO A 190 -10.42 4.02 35.49
C PRO A 190 -11.70 4.21 34.71
N TYR A 191 -12.45 3.12 34.51
CA TYR A 191 -13.56 3.06 33.55
C TYR A 191 -14.95 3.27 34.18
N ALA A 192 -15.03 3.98 35.30
CA ALA A 192 -16.31 4.29 35.95
C ALA A 192 -17.26 5.12 35.07
N ASP A 193 -16.69 5.90 34.13
CA ASP A 193 -17.41 6.82 33.25
C ASP A 193 -17.42 6.36 31.77
N GLY A 194 -16.72 5.28 31.43
CA GLY A 194 -16.39 4.92 30.04
C GLY A 194 -14.97 4.39 29.91
N VAL A 195 -14.70 3.59 28.88
CA VAL A 195 -13.38 3.08 28.49
C VAL A 195 -12.73 4.05 27.52
N PHE A 196 -13.37 4.31 26.37
CA PHE A 196 -12.98 5.31 25.41
C PHE A 196 -14.00 6.47 25.45
N PRO A 197 -13.61 7.67 25.89
CA PRO A 197 -14.54 8.80 25.92
C PRO A 197 -14.94 9.24 24.50
N PRO A 198 -16.14 9.86 24.35
CA PRO A 198 -16.50 10.56 23.12
C PRO A 198 -15.43 11.58 22.70
N ILE A 199 -15.35 11.89 21.41
CA ILE A 199 -14.30 12.75 20.84
C ILE A 199 -14.21 14.11 21.54
N GLU A 200 -15.35 14.72 21.89
CA GLU A 200 -15.41 16.02 22.55
C GLU A 200 -14.89 15.99 24.00
N GLU A 201 -14.88 14.83 24.64
CA GLU A 201 -14.42 14.63 26.02
C GLU A 201 -12.99 14.05 26.08
N ALA A 202 -12.49 13.51 24.97
CA ALA A 202 -11.15 12.97 24.85
C ALA A 202 -10.06 14.05 24.97
N ARG A 203 -8.98 13.69 25.64
CA ARG A 203 -7.86 14.60 25.94
C ARG A 203 -6.81 14.63 24.85
N GLU A 204 -6.61 13.49 24.18
CA GLU A 204 -5.65 13.26 23.11
C GLU A 204 -6.17 12.12 22.21
N TYR A 205 -5.39 11.75 21.19
CA TYR A 205 -5.56 10.47 20.50
C TYR A 205 -5.44 9.30 21.50
N ILE A 206 -6.14 8.20 21.24
CA ILE A 206 -6.07 6.99 22.06
C ILE A 206 -4.62 6.49 22.11
N ALA A 207 -4.10 6.22 23.30
CA ALA A 207 -2.75 5.68 23.49
C ALA A 207 -2.72 4.14 23.35
N TYR A 208 -1.57 3.58 23.02
CA TYR A 208 -1.39 2.13 22.89
C TYR A 208 -1.64 1.41 24.22
N GLU A 209 -1.04 1.84 25.32
CA GLU A 209 -1.19 1.19 26.64
C GLU A 209 -2.59 1.39 27.22
N GLU A 210 -3.20 2.55 26.95
CA GLU A 210 -4.62 2.77 27.22
C GLU A 210 -5.46 1.71 26.49
N THR A 211 -5.16 1.43 25.22
CA THR A 211 -5.86 0.42 24.41
C THR A 211 -5.66 -0.98 24.95
N VAL A 212 -4.42 -1.36 25.30
CA VAL A 212 -4.13 -2.69 25.89
C VAL A 212 -4.97 -2.91 27.15
N GLN A 213 -4.91 -1.98 28.10
CA GLN A 213 -5.68 -2.07 29.34
C GLN A 213 -7.20 -2.04 29.10
N ALA A 214 -7.64 -1.22 28.13
CA ALA A 214 -9.04 -1.09 27.75
C ALA A 214 -9.60 -2.39 27.17
N LEU A 215 -8.88 -3.01 26.24
CA LEU A 215 -9.28 -4.26 25.60
C LEU A 215 -9.34 -5.41 26.62
N GLU A 216 -8.35 -5.52 27.51
CA GLU A 216 -8.37 -6.49 28.62
C GLU A 216 -9.61 -6.29 29.51
N TYR A 217 -9.92 -5.05 29.88
CA TYR A 217 -11.09 -4.74 30.68
C TYR A 217 -12.40 -5.06 29.96
N ILE A 218 -12.52 -4.71 28.69
CA ILE A 218 -13.71 -4.99 27.86
C ILE A 218 -13.91 -6.50 27.75
N GLU A 219 -12.87 -7.28 27.46
CA GLU A 219 -12.96 -8.75 27.43
C GLU A 219 -13.38 -9.31 28.80
N ASP A 220 -12.77 -8.87 29.89
CA ASP A 220 -13.09 -9.37 31.24
C ASP A 220 -14.55 -9.07 31.65
N THR A 221 -15.08 -7.92 31.24
CA THR A 221 -16.43 -7.46 31.61
C THR A 221 -17.52 -7.91 30.63
N HIS A 222 -17.16 -8.14 29.37
CA HIS A 222 -18.06 -8.49 28.26
C HIS A 222 -17.56 -9.73 27.49
N SER A 223 -17.06 -10.74 28.20
CA SER A 223 -16.47 -11.97 27.61
C SER A 223 -17.42 -12.80 26.76
N ASP A 224 -18.72 -12.55 26.80
CA ASP A 224 -19.72 -13.15 25.91
C ASP A 224 -19.77 -12.50 24.52
N ARG A 225 -19.19 -11.30 24.37
CA ARG A 225 -19.23 -10.50 23.15
C ARG A 225 -17.85 -10.21 22.54
N VAL A 226 -16.85 -10.03 23.39
CA VAL A 226 -15.49 -9.66 22.97
C VAL A 226 -14.49 -10.72 23.42
N ARG A 227 -13.58 -11.10 22.52
CA ARG A 227 -12.40 -11.92 22.79
C ARG A 227 -11.17 -11.22 22.22
N VAL A 228 -10.09 -11.13 22.99
CA VAL A 228 -8.89 -10.38 22.59
C VAL A 228 -7.69 -11.31 22.59
N GLN A 229 -6.83 -11.20 21.59
CA GLN A 229 -5.66 -12.05 21.43
C GLN A 229 -4.45 -11.20 21.04
N SER A 230 -3.31 -11.38 21.73
CA SER A 230 -2.01 -10.99 21.19
C SER A 230 -1.53 -12.11 20.25
N ILE A 231 -1.21 -11.75 19.02
CA ILE A 231 -0.89 -12.71 17.94
C ILE A 231 0.61 -12.75 17.62
N GLY A 232 1.38 -11.77 18.10
CA GLY A 232 2.81 -11.62 17.85
C GLY A 232 3.32 -10.29 18.41
N GLU A 233 4.58 -9.95 18.11
CA GLU A 233 5.23 -8.73 18.58
C GLU A 233 5.83 -7.97 17.39
N SER A 234 5.88 -6.64 17.49
CA SER A 234 6.56 -5.74 16.56
C SER A 234 8.10 -5.78 16.72
N PRO A 235 8.88 -5.20 15.79
CA PRO A 235 10.34 -5.06 15.98
C PRO A 235 10.74 -4.34 17.27
N GLY A 236 10.03 -3.27 17.64
CA GLY A 236 10.24 -2.49 18.85
C GLY A 236 11.30 -1.40 18.73
N TRP A 237 11.00 -0.21 19.27
CA TRP A 237 11.96 0.89 19.41
C TRP A 237 12.84 0.73 20.64
N THR A 238 13.91 1.53 20.74
CA THR A 238 14.62 1.70 22.03
C THR A 238 13.78 2.55 22.98
N ASN A 239 13.60 2.08 24.22
CA ASN A 239 12.92 2.81 25.29
C ASN A 239 13.92 3.42 26.27
N LEU A 240 14.04 4.74 26.24
CA LEU A 240 15.02 5.49 27.04
C LEU A 240 14.69 5.54 28.53
N TYR A 241 13.44 5.29 28.91
CA TYR A 241 13.01 5.25 30.31
C TYR A 241 13.30 3.88 30.95
N THR A 242 12.91 2.78 30.31
CA THR A 242 13.15 1.42 30.82
C THR A 242 14.59 0.94 30.55
N GLY A 243 15.22 1.48 29.51
CA GLY A 243 16.52 1.04 29.00
C GLY A 243 16.46 -0.25 28.17
N GLU A 244 15.27 -0.63 27.70
CA GLU A 244 15.05 -1.79 26.82
C GLU A 244 15.38 -1.42 25.36
N ASP A 245 16.04 -2.36 24.67
CA ASP A 245 16.56 -2.18 23.31
C ASP A 245 16.72 -3.57 22.63
N PRO A 246 15.81 -3.97 21.72
CA PRO A 246 14.53 -3.30 21.41
C PRO A 246 13.49 -3.46 22.54
N ASP A 247 12.41 -2.67 22.47
CA ASP A 247 11.18 -2.77 23.29
C ASP A 247 9.96 -3.12 22.41
N PRO A 248 9.79 -4.40 22.01
CA PRO A 248 8.68 -4.88 21.19
C PRO A 248 7.30 -4.62 21.80
N ARG A 249 6.30 -4.49 20.93
CA ARG A 249 4.89 -4.32 21.31
C ARG A 249 4.03 -5.43 20.72
N ASP A 250 3.11 -5.95 21.52
CA ASP A 250 2.12 -6.93 21.08
C ASP A 250 1.24 -6.40 19.93
N ILE A 251 0.96 -7.29 18.99
CA ILE A 251 -0.04 -7.09 17.93
C ILE A 251 -1.35 -7.71 18.39
N TYR A 252 -2.41 -6.91 18.43
CA TYR A 252 -3.71 -7.37 18.95
C TYR A 252 -4.75 -7.60 17.85
N VAL A 253 -5.55 -8.64 18.05
CA VAL A 253 -6.83 -8.86 17.34
C VAL A 253 -7.95 -8.91 18.36
N ALA A 254 -8.97 -8.07 18.17
CA ALA A 254 -10.22 -8.14 18.92
C ALA A 254 -11.32 -8.75 18.05
N GLU A 255 -11.89 -9.86 18.52
CA GLU A 255 -12.99 -10.57 17.88
C GLU A 255 -14.29 -10.20 18.56
N VAL A 256 -15.26 -9.69 17.80
CA VAL A 256 -16.49 -9.10 18.33
C VAL A 256 -17.71 -9.70 17.63
N THR A 257 -18.56 -10.39 18.39
CA THR A 257 -19.80 -11.00 17.89
C THR A 257 -20.70 -11.44 19.07
N ASN A 258 -21.98 -11.70 18.84
CA ASN A 258 -22.79 -12.40 19.84
C ASN A 258 -22.29 -13.85 19.98
N ASP A 259 -22.13 -14.32 21.22
CA ASP A 259 -21.67 -15.68 21.54
C ASP A 259 -20.22 -15.98 21.08
N VAL A 260 -19.30 -15.03 21.23
CA VAL A 260 -17.88 -15.16 20.80
C VAL A 260 -17.17 -16.41 21.35
N GLN A 261 -17.64 -16.93 22.49
CA GLN A 261 -17.10 -18.11 23.16
C GLN A 261 -17.66 -19.45 22.63
N ASP A 262 -18.63 -19.43 21.71
CA ASP A 262 -19.10 -20.63 21.01
C ASP A 262 -18.31 -20.83 19.72
N ASP A 263 -17.19 -21.56 19.80
CA ASP A 263 -16.30 -21.83 18.66
C ASP A 263 -17.01 -22.34 17.42
N SER A 264 -18.10 -23.12 17.58
CA SER A 264 -18.85 -23.66 16.43
C SER A 264 -19.75 -22.62 15.79
N SER A 265 -20.35 -21.73 16.58
CA SER A 265 -21.11 -20.58 16.09
C SER A 265 -20.16 -19.60 15.41
N PHE A 266 -19.07 -19.23 16.10
CA PHE A 266 -18.04 -18.32 15.61
C PHE A 266 -17.47 -18.75 14.25
N ALA A 267 -17.07 -20.02 14.12
CA ALA A 267 -16.52 -20.53 12.86
C ALA A 267 -17.52 -20.52 11.69
N ALA A 268 -18.83 -20.61 11.97
CA ALA A 268 -19.86 -20.71 10.94
C ALA A 268 -20.36 -19.35 10.41
N LYS A 269 -20.11 -18.25 11.12
CA LYS A 269 -20.51 -16.90 10.71
C LYS A 269 -19.62 -16.38 9.58
N GLU A 270 -20.08 -15.40 8.82
CA GLU A 270 -19.22 -14.61 7.93
C GLU A 270 -18.36 -13.64 8.76
N LYS A 271 -17.19 -13.24 8.25
CA LYS A 271 -16.31 -12.28 8.93
C LYS A 271 -16.02 -11.06 8.07
N VAL A 272 -15.90 -9.93 8.76
CA VAL A 272 -15.32 -8.69 8.25
C VAL A 272 -14.12 -8.32 9.09
N VAL A 273 -13.05 -7.90 8.42
CA VAL A 273 -11.81 -7.45 9.06
C VAL A 273 -11.64 -5.95 8.89
N TYR A 274 -11.29 -5.27 9.99
CA TYR A 274 -10.92 -3.87 10.04
C TYR A 274 -9.47 -3.76 10.55
N SER A 275 -8.52 -3.47 9.66
CA SER A 275 -7.17 -3.04 10.04
C SER A 275 -7.19 -1.54 10.34
N LEU A 276 -6.73 -1.16 11.53
CA LEU A 276 -7.03 0.16 12.11
C LEU A 276 -5.88 1.16 12.07
N ASN A 277 -4.65 0.68 11.86
CA ASN A 277 -3.43 1.49 11.92
C ASN A 277 -2.25 0.74 11.29
N ILE A 278 -2.36 0.32 10.04
CA ILE A 278 -1.17 -0.20 9.35
C ILE A 278 -0.07 0.86 9.30
N HIS A 279 -0.42 2.14 9.08
CA HIS A 279 0.47 3.26 9.35
C HIS A 279 0.15 3.90 10.70
N GLY A 280 1.17 4.14 11.52
CA GLY A 280 0.98 4.64 12.88
C GLY A 280 0.44 6.08 12.95
N ASP A 281 0.65 6.88 11.91
CA ASP A 281 0.23 8.29 11.84
C ASP A 281 -1.17 8.52 11.26
N GLU A 282 -1.79 7.46 10.74
CA GLU A 282 -3.13 7.43 10.13
C GLU A 282 -4.18 7.00 11.17
N ARG A 283 -4.44 7.87 12.15
CA ARG A 283 -5.14 7.51 13.40
C ARG A 283 -6.66 7.29 13.30
N ALA A 284 -7.30 7.72 12.21
CA ALA A 284 -8.76 7.71 12.06
C ALA A 284 -9.37 6.30 12.29
N GLY A 285 -8.75 5.25 11.74
CA GLY A 285 -9.21 3.87 11.91
C GLY A 285 -9.22 3.43 13.37
N THR A 286 -8.16 3.73 14.13
CA THR A 286 -8.07 3.38 15.55
C THR A 286 -9.08 4.14 16.40
N GLU A 287 -9.27 5.44 16.14
CA GLU A 287 -10.22 6.26 16.88
C GLU A 287 -11.67 5.76 16.72
N ALA A 288 -12.05 5.36 15.51
CA ALA A 288 -13.37 4.78 15.22
C ALA A 288 -13.51 3.35 15.77
N GLY A 289 -12.53 2.49 15.50
CA GLY A 289 -12.57 1.07 15.86
C GLY A 289 -12.64 0.84 17.37
N CYS A 290 -11.81 1.52 18.16
CA CYS A 290 -11.80 1.37 19.62
C CYS A 290 -13.15 1.77 20.26
N ARG A 291 -13.72 2.90 19.83
CA ARG A 291 -15.02 3.37 20.33
C ARG A 291 -16.15 2.43 19.93
N LEU A 292 -16.14 1.94 18.69
CA LEU A 292 -17.13 0.98 18.22
C LEU A 292 -17.07 -0.35 19.00
N ILE A 293 -15.87 -0.87 19.30
CA ILE A 293 -15.71 -2.09 20.13
C ILE A 293 -16.42 -1.92 21.47
N GLU A 294 -16.23 -0.78 22.14
CA GLU A 294 -16.88 -0.49 23.42
C GLU A 294 -18.40 -0.36 23.29
N GLU A 295 -18.89 0.38 22.28
CA GLU A 295 -20.33 0.52 22.03
C GLU A 295 -20.98 -0.86 21.83
N ILE A 296 -20.37 -1.73 21.03
CA ILE A 296 -20.87 -3.09 20.78
C ILE A 296 -20.80 -3.94 22.06
N ALA A 297 -19.70 -3.88 22.81
CA ALA A 297 -19.56 -4.62 24.06
C ALA A 297 -20.69 -4.29 25.05
N ARG A 298 -21.10 -3.01 25.10
CA ARG A 298 -22.19 -2.53 25.95
C ARG A 298 -23.59 -2.75 25.39
N GLY A 299 -23.71 -3.09 24.11
CA GLY A 299 -25.00 -3.19 23.42
C GLY A 299 -25.62 -1.84 23.09
N GLU A 300 -24.78 -0.84 22.81
CA GLU A 300 -25.14 0.55 22.54
C GLU A 300 -25.01 0.91 21.04
N ALA A 301 -24.37 0.04 20.23
CA ALA A 301 -24.24 0.18 18.78
C ALA A 301 -25.50 -0.32 18.02
N ASP A 302 -26.62 0.40 18.12
CA ASP A 302 -27.95 0.01 17.60
C ASP A 302 -27.94 -0.48 16.13
N ASP A 303 -27.09 0.10 15.29
CA ASP A 303 -26.93 -0.23 13.87
C ASP A 303 -26.13 -1.51 13.60
N PHE A 304 -25.37 -2.01 14.58
CA PHE A 304 -24.64 -3.27 14.50
C PHE A 304 -25.35 -4.42 15.23
N GLU A 305 -26.10 -4.13 16.30
CA GLU A 305 -26.62 -5.16 17.22
C GLU A 305 -27.38 -6.30 16.54
N HIS A 306 -28.12 -6.00 15.47
CA HIS A 306 -28.91 -7.00 14.75
C HIS A 306 -28.08 -7.86 13.79
N LEU A 307 -26.88 -7.43 13.43
CA LEU A 307 -25.96 -8.11 12.51
C LEU A 307 -25.10 -9.15 13.24
N LEU A 308 -24.77 -8.91 14.52
CA LEU A 308 -23.84 -9.73 15.31
C LEU A 308 -24.31 -11.17 15.55
N ASP A 309 -25.57 -11.50 15.26
CA ASP A 309 -26.06 -12.88 15.26
C ASP A 309 -25.55 -13.67 14.05
N ASP A 310 -25.26 -13.00 12.94
CA ASP A 310 -24.92 -13.60 11.65
C ASP A 310 -23.43 -13.41 11.26
N ILE A 311 -22.76 -12.38 11.81
CA ILE A 311 -21.38 -12.03 11.44
C ILE A 311 -20.43 -11.93 12.64
N VAL A 312 -19.13 -11.92 12.36
CA VAL A 312 -18.04 -11.55 13.28
C VAL A 312 -17.33 -10.32 12.75
N LEU A 313 -17.09 -9.35 13.64
CA LEU A 313 -16.22 -8.21 13.37
C LEU A 313 -14.83 -8.51 13.95
N LEU A 314 -13.79 -8.39 13.13
CA LEU A 314 -12.40 -8.59 13.53
C LEU A 314 -11.68 -7.25 13.45
N PHE A 315 -11.15 -6.75 14.57
CA PHE A 315 -10.39 -5.51 14.61
C PHE A 315 -8.91 -5.82 14.81
N LEU A 316 -8.07 -5.42 13.87
CA LEU A 316 -6.61 -5.63 13.88
C LEU A 316 -5.87 -4.33 14.17
N PHE A 317 -4.96 -4.38 15.15
CA PHE A 317 -4.06 -3.30 15.53
C PHE A 317 -2.66 -3.53 14.98
N THR A 318 -2.44 -3.09 13.73
CA THR A 318 -1.36 -3.58 12.85
C THR A 318 0.03 -3.05 13.21
N ASN A 319 0.20 -1.75 13.49
CA ASN A 319 1.52 -1.14 13.72
C ASN A 319 1.60 -0.42 15.08
N PRO A 320 1.86 -1.14 16.17
CA PRO A 320 2.01 -0.52 17.49
C PRO A 320 3.31 0.29 17.61
N ASP A 321 4.36 -0.02 16.84
CA ASP A 321 5.62 0.75 16.86
C ASP A 321 5.42 2.18 16.34
N GLY A 322 4.72 2.31 15.21
CA GLY A 322 4.32 3.60 14.66
C GLY A 322 3.43 4.40 15.62
N TRP A 323 2.63 3.70 16.44
CA TRP A 323 1.77 4.29 17.46
C TRP A 323 2.56 4.80 18.68
N VAL A 324 3.41 3.97 19.30
CA VAL A 324 4.17 4.33 20.51
C VAL A 324 5.31 5.32 20.26
N SER A 325 5.67 5.54 19.01
CA SER A 325 6.69 6.51 18.60
C SER A 325 6.40 7.96 19.04
N ARG A 326 5.12 8.30 19.27
CA ARG A 326 4.70 9.60 19.81
C ARG A 326 5.21 9.85 21.24
N LYS A 327 5.65 8.83 21.96
CA LYS A 327 6.05 8.96 23.36
C LYS A 327 7.43 9.62 23.53
N PRO A 328 7.61 10.55 24.48
CA PRO A 328 8.90 11.15 24.78
C PRO A 328 10.02 10.16 25.16
N GLN A 329 9.64 8.97 25.64
CA GLN A 329 10.55 7.91 26.06
C GLN A 329 11.10 7.11 24.85
N THR A 330 10.49 7.23 23.68
CA THR A 330 10.86 6.46 22.49
C THR A 330 12.01 7.15 21.75
N GLU A 331 13.12 6.45 21.55
CA GLU A 331 14.22 6.93 20.71
C GLU A 331 13.96 6.55 19.25
N ILE A 332 13.86 7.57 18.37
CA ILE A 332 13.72 7.38 16.92
C ILE A 332 15.00 7.90 16.25
N PRO A 333 15.86 7.04 15.68
CA PRO A 333 17.22 7.41 15.30
C PRO A 333 17.36 8.54 14.26
N TRP A 334 16.34 8.75 13.42
CA TRP A 334 16.35 9.72 12.32
C TRP A 334 15.50 10.97 12.58
N VAL A 335 14.82 11.04 13.72
CA VAL A 335 13.98 12.20 14.06
C VAL A 335 14.72 13.09 15.06
N ALA A 336 14.60 14.41 14.92
CA ALA A 336 15.19 15.35 15.87
C ALA A 336 14.75 15.05 17.31
N GLU A 337 15.68 15.22 18.27
CA GLU A 337 15.43 15.00 19.71
C GLU A 337 14.12 15.72 20.12
N HIS A 338 13.19 14.96 20.74
CA HIS A 338 11.88 15.40 21.23
C HIS A 338 10.78 15.68 20.18
N ASN A 339 10.92 15.24 18.94
CA ASN A 339 9.77 15.18 18.04
C ASN A 339 8.86 13.99 18.40
N THR A 340 7.80 14.29 19.15
CA THR A 340 6.79 13.33 19.61
C THR A 340 5.67 13.17 18.57
N ASN A 341 6.00 12.71 17.36
CA ASN A 341 5.01 12.42 16.32
C ASN A 341 4.89 10.92 16.08
N PHE A 342 3.73 10.51 15.56
CA PHE A 342 3.55 9.14 15.09
C PHE A 342 4.49 8.85 13.91
N GLN A 343 4.87 7.59 13.74
CA GLN A 343 5.66 7.13 12.58
C GLN A 343 4.77 6.31 11.67
N ARG A 344 5.02 6.45 10.36
CA ARG A 344 4.32 5.69 9.32
C ARG A 344 4.62 4.19 9.43
N GLY A 345 5.90 3.82 9.33
CA GLY A 345 6.38 2.44 9.41
C GLY A 345 6.53 1.88 10.82
N ASN A 346 7.05 0.66 10.94
CA ASN A 346 7.40 0.04 12.22
C ASN A 346 8.83 0.44 12.66
N ALA A 347 9.36 -0.16 13.74
CA ALA A 347 10.68 0.20 14.27
C ALA A 347 11.88 -0.35 13.50
N SER A 348 11.68 -1.13 12.44
CA SER A 348 12.77 -1.75 11.71
C SER A 348 13.29 -0.86 10.57
N THR A 349 14.53 -1.13 10.17
CA THR A 349 15.13 -0.52 9.00
C THR A 349 15.79 -1.59 8.13
N PHE A 350 15.65 -1.44 6.82
CA PHE A 350 16.33 -2.27 5.84
C PHE A 350 17.25 -1.40 4.98
N GLU A 351 18.56 -1.73 4.98
CA GLU A 351 19.59 -0.95 4.25
C GLU A 351 19.55 0.56 4.55
N GLY A 352 19.22 0.93 5.79
CA GLY A 352 19.15 2.33 6.23
C GLY A 352 17.83 3.04 5.91
N GLN A 353 16.82 2.33 5.40
CA GLN A 353 15.46 2.85 5.18
C GLN A 353 14.47 2.26 6.19
N PRO A 354 13.64 3.06 6.86
CA PRO A 354 12.42 2.61 7.50
C PRO A 354 11.60 1.65 6.63
N VAL A 355 11.05 0.62 7.24
CA VAL A 355 10.19 -0.33 6.53
C VAL A 355 8.74 0.17 6.55
N ASP A 356 8.15 0.39 5.37
CA ASP A 356 6.72 0.67 5.22
C ASP A 356 5.92 -0.62 5.46
N THR A 357 5.05 -0.59 6.47
CA THR A 357 4.23 -1.72 6.92
C THR A 357 3.22 -2.19 5.87
N ASN A 358 2.83 -1.34 4.90
CA ASN A 358 1.98 -1.71 3.77
C ASN A 358 2.80 -2.15 2.53
N ARG A 359 4.03 -2.63 2.73
CA ARG A 359 4.89 -3.26 1.71
C ARG A 359 5.47 -4.62 2.17
N GLN A 360 4.91 -5.19 3.24
CA GLN A 360 5.45 -6.36 3.94
C GLN A 360 4.70 -7.67 3.69
N TYR A 361 3.71 -7.72 2.80
CA TYR A 361 2.84 -8.90 2.67
C TYR A 361 3.18 -9.77 1.44
N PRO A 362 2.97 -11.10 1.49
CA PRO A 362 3.32 -12.02 0.41
C PRO A 362 2.26 -12.03 -0.70
N THR A 363 2.16 -10.91 -1.41
CA THR A 363 1.21 -10.71 -2.52
C THR A 363 1.64 -11.48 -3.77
N MET A 364 0.70 -12.13 -4.44
CA MET A 364 0.95 -12.75 -5.74
C MET A 364 1.33 -11.72 -6.81
N GLY A 365 2.03 -12.15 -7.86
CA GLY A 365 2.52 -11.29 -8.92
C GLY A 365 3.91 -10.70 -8.63
N TRP A 366 4.22 -9.59 -9.29
CA TRP A 366 5.51 -8.91 -9.20
C TRP A 366 5.80 -8.46 -7.76
N THR A 367 7.04 -8.64 -7.31
CA THR A 367 7.55 -8.19 -6.01
C THR A 367 8.78 -7.30 -6.17
N ASN A 368 8.78 -6.12 -5.55
CA ASN A 368 9.96 -5.26 -5.49
C ASN A 368 11.01 -5.89 -4.54
N PRO A 369 12.28 -6.07 -4.97
CA PRO A 369 13.35 -6.72 -4.20
C PRO A 369 13.88 -5.90 -3.00
N SER A 370 13.44 -4.64 -2.86
CA SER A 370 13.71 -3.81 -1.68
C SER A 370 12.70 -4.05 -0.56
N PHE A 371 11.56 -4.71 -0.83
CA PHE A 371 10.55 -5.02 0.18
C PHE A 371 10.86 -6.26 1.02
N ARG A 372 10.05 -6.49 2.07
CA ARG A 372 10.19 -7.62 3.00
C ARG A 372 8.88 -8.39 3.14
N PRO A 373 8.50 -9.19 2.13
CA PRO A 373 7.26 -9.95 2.16
C PRO A 373 7.31 -11.08 3.22
N ALA A 374 6.46 -10.96 4.22
CA ALA A 374 6.34 -11.81 5.38
C ALA A 374 5.51 -13.06 5.07
N GLU A 375 6.09 -14.03 4.35
CA GLU A 375 5.52 -15.37 4.23
C GLU A 375 6.08 -16.27 5.35
N PRO A 376 5.28 -16.66 6.36
CA PRO A 376 5.77 -17.46 7.48
C PRO A 376 6.37 -18.79 7.06
N GLU A 377 5.83 -19.43 6.01
CA GLU A 377 6.38 -20.68 5.51
C GLU A 377 7.65 -20.44 4.70
N GLY A 378 8.81 -20.66 5.33
CA GLY A 378 10.12 -20.55 4.66
C GLY A 378 10.75 -19.16 4.77
N ALA A 379 10.23 -18.29 5.64
CA ALA A 379 10.80 -16.97 5.93
C ALA A 379 12.32 -17.05 6.20
N PRO A 380 13.14 -16.18 5.58
CA PRO A 380 14.54 -16.02 5.96
C PRO A 380 14.70 -15.56 7.41
N GLU A 381 15.81 -15.93 8.06
CA GLU A 381 16.04 -15.59 9.48
C GLU A 381 15.96 -14.08 9.76
N GLU A 382 16.42 -13.23 8.84
CA GLU A 382 16.37 -11.76 8.99
C GLU A 382 14.94 -11.19 9.02
N PHE A 383 13.95 -11.88 8.45
CA PHE A 383 12.57 -11.38 8.39
C PHE A 383 11.90 -11.43 9.77
N HIS A 384 12.34 -12.33 10.65
CA HIS A 384 11.87 -12.39 12.04
C HIS A 384 12.33 -11.19 12.88
N ASP A 385 13.35 -10.45 12.44
CA ASP A 385 13.78 -9.22 13.10
C ASP A 385 13.19 -7.97 12.41
N LEU A 386 12.98 -8.02 11.09
CA LEU A 386 12.51 -6.87 10.30
C LEU A 386 10.98 -6.71 10.27
N VAL A 387 10.26 -7.81 10.12
CA VAL A 387 8.79 -7.85 9.90
C VAL A 387 8.08 -8.94 10.74
N PRO A 388 8.42 -9.11 12.03
CA PRO A 388 7.75 -10.11 12.89
C PRO A 388 6.25 -9.85 13.07
N ASP A 389 5.84 -8.59 13.00
CA ASP A 389 4.46 -8.12 13.00
C ASP A 389 3.66 -8.70 11.82
N SER A 390 4.11 -8.45 10.59
CA SER A 390 3.44 -8.95 9.38
C SER A 390 3.50 -10.48 9.28
N LEU A 391 4.56 -11.12 9.78
CA LEU A 391 4.64 -12.59 9.85
C LEU A 391 3.55 -13.15 10.77
N ALA A 392 3.37 -12.56 11.96
CA ALA A 392 2.33 -12.96 12.89
C ALA A 392 0.92 -12.72 12.34
N ILE A 393 0.69 -11.60 11.66
CA ILE A 393 -0.59 -11.28 11.02
C ILE A 393 -0.93 -12.30 9.94
N VAL A 394 0.00 -12.60 9.02
CA VAL A 394 -0.24 -13.58 7.95
C VAL A 394 -0.49 -14.98 8.53
N GLU A 395 0.26 -15.40 9.55
CA GLU A 395 0.05 -16.69 10.21
C GLU A 395 -1.32 -16.77 10.88
N HIS A 396 -1.71 -15.75 11.64
CA HIS A 396 -2.97 -15.71 12.39
C HIS A 396 -4.20 -15.67 11.47
N PHE A 397 -4.21 -14.79 10.47
CA PHE A 397 -5.39 -14.61 9.63
C PHE A 397 -5.70 -15.81 8.72
N ARG A 398 -4.70 -16.64 8.39
CA ARG A 398 -4.90 -17.92 7.70
C ARG A 398 -5.67 -18.95 8.52
N GLU A 399 -5.89 -18.72 9.82
CA GLU A 399 -6.72 -19.58 10.67
C GLU A 399 -8.22 -19.30 10.52
N TYR A 400 -8.61 -18.16 9.92
CA TYR A 400 -10.01 -17.83 9.68
C TYR A 400 -10.50 -18.34 8.32
N ASP A 401 -11.68 -18.97 8.33
CA ASP A 401 -12.48 -19.26 7.14
C ASP A 401 -13.59 -18.20 6.97
N ASN A 402 -14.16 -18.04 5.77
CA ASN A 402 -15.31 -17.16 5.48
C ASN A 402 -15.07 -15.67 5.77
N VAL A 403 -13.91 -15.14 5.34
CA VAL A 403 -13.65 -13.70 5.40
C VAL A 403 -14.22 -13.04 4.16
N ALA A 404 -15.40 -12.42 4.29
CA ALA A 404 -16.11 -11.79 3.18
C ALA A 404 -15.45 -10.48 2.76
N PHE A 405 -15.10 -9.64 3.74
CA PHE A 405 -14.51 -8.32 3.51
C PHE A 405 -13.29 -8.08 4.39
N LEU A 406 -12.30 -7.39 3.86
CA LEU A 406 -11.21 -6.80 4.64
C LEU A 406 -10.98 -5.35 4.23
N CYS A 407 -11.02 -4.48 5.23
CA CYS A 407 -10.86 -3.04 5.10
C CYS A 407 -9.62 -2.59 5.87
N ASP A 408 -8.71 -1.88 5.21
CA ASP A 408 -7.50 -1.33 5.82
C ASP A 408 -7.60 0.20 5.85
N TYR A 409 -7.80 0.76 7.04
CA TYR A 409 -8.11 2.17 7.21
C TYR A 409 -6.84 3.02 7.21
N HIS A 410 -6.79 3.98 6.29
CA HIS A 410 -5.66 4.85 6.03
C HIS A 410 -5.98 6.34 6.22
N GLY A 411 -5.06 7.21 5.83
CA GLY A 411 -5.23 8.66 5.78
C GLY A 411 -4.47 9.24 4.60
N MET A 412 -5.02 10.31 4.02
CA MET A 412 -4.41 11.09 2.95
C MET A 412 -4.30 12.58 3.34
N TYR A 413 -3.46 13.32 2.62
CA TYR A 413 -3.27 14.75 2.83
C TYR A 413 -4.51 15.55 2.42
N THR A 414 -4.62 15.93 1.14
CA THR A 414 -5.77 16.64 0.59
C THR A 414 -6.18 16.01 -0.72
N ALA A 415 -7.48 16.04 -1.04
CA ALA A 415 -8.03 15.43 -2.23
C ALA A 415 -9.36 16.06 -2.63
N ASP A 416 -9.80 15.84 -3.86
CA ASP A 416 -11.08 16.39 -4.37
C ASP A 416 -12.32 15.78 -3.68
N HIS A 417 -12.19 14.73 -2.88
CA HIS A 417 -13.24 14.20 -2.00
C HIS A 417 -12.72 14.04 -0.56
N MET A 418 -13.61 14.07 0.42
CA MET A 418 -13.24 13.88 1.83
C MET A 418 -12.70 12.47 2.11
N VAL A 419 -13.33 11.44 1.53
CA VAL A 419 -12.90 10.05 1.61
C VAL A 419 -12.76 9.46 0.21
N PHE A 420 -11.69 8.69 -0.01
CA PHE A 420 -11.60 7.75 -1.12
C PHE A 420 -11.63 6.32 -0.61
N ASN A 421 -12.28 5.45 -1.36
CA ASN A 421 -12.03 4.02 -1.23
C ASN A 421 -11.16 3.55 -2.39
N LEU A 422 -9.97 3.05 -2.05
CA LEU A 422 -9.03 2.46 -2.99
C LEU A 422 -9.33 0.97 -3.14
N GLU A 423 -9.78 0.57 -4.32
CA GLU A 423 -9.93 -0.84 -4.67
C GLU A 423 -8.55 -1.50 -4.77
N THR A 424 -8.37 -2.61 -4.05
CA THR A 424 -7.10 -3.36 -4.05
C THR A 424 -6.65 -3.77 -5.45
N ASN A 425 -5.37 -4.11 -5.57
CA ASN A 425 -4.84 -4.72 -6.78
C ASN A 425 -5.22 -6.23 -6.92
N ALA A 426 -5.82 -6.86 -5.90
CA ALA A 426 -6.21 -8.27 -5.95
C ALA A 426 -7.19 -8.61 -7.10
N PRO A 427 -7.14 -9.86 -7.64
CA PRO A 427 -8.04 -10.32 -8.67
C PRO A 427 -9.39 -10.73 -8.07
N PHE A 428 -10.49 -10.30 -8.69
CA PHE A 428 -11.85 -10.69 -8.31
C PHE A 428 -12.60 -11.22 -9.53
N ASP A 429 -13.47 -12.19 -9.28
CA ASP A 429 -14.43 -12.70 -10.25
C ASP A 429 -15.61 -11.71 -10.43
N HIS A 430 -16.67 -12.16 -11.11
CA HIS A 430 -17.84 -11.34 -11.37
C HIS A 430 -18.53 -10.89 -10.07
N ASP A 431 -18.87 -11.81 -9.19
CA ASP A 431 -19.55 -11.52 -7.92
C ASP A 431 -18.71 -10.58 -7.05
N GLY A 432 -17.41 -10.88 -6.90
CA GLY A 432 -16.51 -10.05 -6.09
C GLY A 432 -16.32 -8.64 -6.65
N THR A 433 -16.26 -8.49 -7.98
CA THR A 433 -16.20 -7.18 -8.65
C THR A 433 -17.47 -6.37 -8.39
N HIS A 434 -18.64 -7.01 -8.38
CA HIS A 434 -19.88 -6.31 -8.02
C HIS A 434 -19.90 -5.99 -6.53
N ASP A 435 -19.56 -6.90 -5.62
CA ASP A 435 -19.51 -6.66 -4.16
C ASP A 435 -18.60 -5.50 -3.77
N LEU A 436 -17.47 -5.38 -4.45
CA LEU A 436 -16.61 -4.21 -4.37
C LEU A 436 -17.34 -2.91 -4.73
N ASP A 437 -18.11 -2.86 -5.81
CA ASP A 437 -18.85 -1.64 -6.20
C ASP A 437 -20.00 -1.31 -5.22
N GLU A 438 -20.71 -2.32 -4.67
CA GLU A 438 -21.85 -2.04 -3.75
C GLU A 438 -21.37 -1.35 -2.51
N VAL A 439 -20.32 -1.90 -1.91
CA VAL A 439 -19.96 -1.49 -0.57
C VAL A 439 -19.54 -0.04 -0.61
N ASN A 440 -18.85 0.37 -1.68
CA ASN A 440 -18.55 1.75 -1.99
C ASN A 440 -19.80 2.62 -2.21
N ILE A 441 -20.81 2.12 -2.93
CA ILE A 441 -22.09 2.83 -3.10
C ILE A 441 -22.79 3.04 -1.76
N GLN A 442 -22.91 1.98 -0.95
CA GLN A 442 -23.57 2.03 0.35
C GLN A 442 -22.84 2.98 1.30
N ILE A 443 -21.50 2.99 1.30
CA ILE A 443 -20.70 3.93 2.08
C ILE A 443 -20.95 5.37 1.63
N GLY A 444 -20.88 5.64 0.33
CA GLY A 444 -21.15 6.98 -0.22
C GLY A 444 -22.58 7.46 0.07
N GLU A 445 -23.58 6.59 -0.07
CA GLU A 445 -24.97 6.88 0.30
C GLU A 445 -25.11 7.13 1.80
N GLY A 446 -24.42 6.36 2.65
CA GLY A 446 -24.40 6.52 4.10
C GLY A 446 -23.80 7.86 4.54
N MET A 447 -22.67 8.26 3.95
CA MET A 447 -22.04 9.56 4.20
C MET A 447 -22.94 10.71 3.71
N GLN A 448 -23.54 10.56 2.53
CA GLN A 448 -24.47 11.55 1.98
C GLN A 448 -25.76 11.66 2.82
N GLU A 449 -26.28 10.56 3.39
CA GLU A 449 -27.42 10.63 4.29
C GLU A 449 -27.10 11.39 5.57
N PHE A 450 -25.88 11.23 6.10
CA PHE A 450 -25.46 11.88 7.33
C PHE A 450 -25.19 13.38 7.15
N TRP A 451 -24.41 13.77 6.13
CA TRP A 451 -23.96 15.15 5.92
C TRP A 451 -24.74 15.93 4.87
N GLU A 452 -25.55 15.28 4.03
CA GLU A 452 -26.13 15.83 2.78
C GLU A 452 -25.08 16.17 1.71
N ASP A 453 -24.07 16.98 2.04
CA ASP A 453 -22.94 17.37 1.20
C ASP A 453 -21.75 17.90 2.03
N ILE A 454 -20.64 18.21 1.36
CA ILE A 454 -19.42 18.73 2.00
C ILE A 454 -19.61 20.07 2.73
N ASP A 455 -20.62 20.88 2.38
CA ASP A 455 -20.85 22.19 3.02
C ASP A 455 -21.18 22.02 4.51
N ALA A 456 -21.67 20.86 4.95
CA ALA A 456 -21.95 20.55 6.35
C ALA A 456 -20.70 20.54 7.24
N VAL A 457 -19.52 20.28 6.66
CA VAL A 457 -18.24 20.14 7.36
C VAL A 457 -17.13 21.04 6.82
N ALA A 458 -17.40 21.82 5.78
CA ALA A 458 -16.42 22.65 5.06
C ALA A 458 -15.66 23.64 5.96
N ASP A 459 -16.32 24.27 6.95
CA ASP A 459 -15.68 25.22 7.86
C ASP A 459 -14.63 24.52 8.76
N ASP A 460 -14.92 23.29 9.22
CA ASP A 460 -13.98 22.50 10.02
C ASP A 460 -12.80 22.03 9.16
N ILE A 461 -13.05 21.55 7.94
CA ILE A 461 -11.99 21.14 6.99
C ILE A 461 -11.07 22.31 6.69
N ALA A 462 -11.64 23.47 6.33
CA ALA A 462 -10.85 24.65 5.98
C ALA A 462 -9.98 25.12 7.15
N THR A 463 -10.51 25.06 8.38
CA THR A 463 -9.78 25.42 9.59
C THR A 463 -8.66 24.42 9.88
N ALA A 464 -8.96 23.12 9.83
CA ALA A 464 -7.97 22.06 10.07
C ALA A 464 -6.85 22.08 9.03
N GLY A 465 -7.17 22.31 7.74
CA GLY A 465 -6.17 22.48 6.69
C GLY A 465 -5.27 23.69 6.93
N GLU A 466 -5.82 24.83 7.37
CA GLU A 466 -5.02 26.02 7.69
C GLU A 466 -4.10 25.79 8.90
N GLU A 467 -4.58 25.10 9.93
CA GLU A 467 -3.79 24.77 11.12
C GLU A 467 -2.70 23.72 10.84
N MET A 468 -3.03 22.66 10.07
CA MET A 468 -2.12 21.53 9.83
C MET A 468 -1.12 21.78 8.70
N TYR A 469 -1.57 22.39 7.60
CA TYR A 469 -0.76 22.55 6.38
C TYR A 469 -0.52 24.02 6.00
N GLY A 470 -1.05 24.98 6.77
CA GLY A 470 -0.81 26.42 6.56
C GLY A 470 -1.68 27.07 5.49
N PHE A 471 -2.68 26.38 4.94
CA PHE A 471 -3.65 26.94 3.99
C PHE A 471 -5.03 26.26 4.11
N PRO A 472 -6.14 27.01 3.91
CA PRO A 472 -7.47 26.40 3.93
C PRO A 472 -7.74 25.61 2.65
N PHE A 473 -8.46 24.50 2.81
CA PHE A 473 -8.88 23.61 1.73
C PHE A 473 -10.31 23.10 1.97
N VAL A 474 -11.07 22.85 0.89
CA VAL A 474 -12.37 22.14 0.94
C VAL A 474 -12.48 21.32 -0.35
N PRO A 475 -12.82 20.03 -0.27
CA PRO A 475 -13.08 19.18 -1.44
C PRO A 475 -14.10 19.79 -2.42
N ASP A 476 -13.88 19.64 -3.73
CA ASP A 476 -14.74 20.16 -4.79
C ASP A 476 -15.24 19.10 -5.79
N GLY A 477 -15.06 17.82 -5.43
CA GLY A 477 -15.48 16.65 -6.18
C GLY A 477 -16.98 16.57 -6.41
N ASP A 478 -17.37 15.85 -7.46
CA ASP A 478 -18.75 15.79 -7.95
C ASP A 478 -19.55 14.58 -7.43
N SER A 479 -18.89 13.56 -6.90
CA SER A 479 -19.53 12.37 -6.35
C SER A 479 -19.92 12.57 -4.89
N TYR A 480 -21.13 12.14 -4.53
CA TYR A 480 -21.73 12.27 -3.19
C TYR A 480 -21.53 13.66 -2.54
N GLY A 481 -21.58 14.73 -3.33
CA GLY A 481 -21.43 16.10 -2.84
C GLY A 481 -20.03 16.43 -2.31
N GLY A 482 -18.98 15.77 -2.81
CA GLY A 482 -17.58 15.96 -2.38
C GLY A 482 -17.19 15.13 -1.16
N LEU A 483 -18.09 14.28 -0.65
CA LEU A 483 -17.84 13.46 0.54
C LEU A 483 -17.06 12.17 0.22
N PHE A 484 -17.39 11.51 -0.89
CA PHE A 484 -16.91 10.16 -1.17
C PHE A 484 -16.73 9.90 -2.66
N ASP A 485 -15.66 9.19 -3.02
CA ASP A 485 -15.48 8.57 -4.35
C ASP A 485 -14.64 7.30 -4.22
N TRP A 486 -14.60 6.47 -5.25
CA TRP A 486 -13.86 5.20 -5.25
C TRP A 486 -13.32 4.86 -6.63
N GLY A 487 -12.35 3.96 -6.68
CA GLY A 487 -11.75 3.41 -7.89
C GLY A 487 -10.49 2.63 -7.54
N THR A 488 -9.75 2.16 -8.53
CA THR A 488 -8.47 1.48 -8.25
C THR A 488 -7.48 2.42 -7.57
N ILE A 489 -6.41 1.86 -6.99
CA ILE A 489 -5.29 2.66 -6.45
C ILE A 489 -4.78 3.63 -7.52
N TYR A 490 -4.73 3.21 -8.78
CA TYR A 490 -4.34 4.09 -9.87
C TYR A 490 -5.37 5.21 -10.12
N ASP A 491 -6.66 4.88 -10.22
CA ASP A 491 -7.72 5.87 -10.46
C ASP A 491 -7.67 7.00 -9.42
N SER A 492 -7.46 6.64 -8.15
CA SER A 492 -7.51 7.55 -7.01
C SER A 492 -6.16 8.20 -6.67
N LEU A 493 -5.04 7.49 -6.80
CA LEU A 493 -3.71 7.97 -6.42
C LEU A 493 -2.62 7.94 -7.53
N SER A 494 -2.88 7.36 -8.71
CA SER A 494 -2.00 7.33 -9.90
C SER A 494 -0.74 6.48 -9.78
N TYR A 495 -0.76 5.44 -8.94
CA TYR A 495 0.28 4.41 -8.88
C TYR A 495 -0.34 3.05 -8.55
N GLN A 496 0.47 1.99 -8.65
CA GLN A 496 0.14 0.65 -8.17
C GLN A 496 1.12 0.24 -7.08
N ILE A 497 0.72 -0.70 -6.22
CA ILE A 497 1.57 -1.26 -5.17
C ILE A 497 1.69 -2.77 -5.29
N THR A 498 2.79 -3.28 -4.73
CA THR A 498 2.97 -4.68 -4.37
C THR A 498 3.36 -4.77 -2.89
N GLY A 499 3.17 -5.95 -2.27
CA GLY A 499 3.45 -6.16 -0.86
C GLY A 499 2.41 -5.57 0.11
N GLY A 500 1.28 -5.07 -0.38
CA GLY A 500 0.24 -4.48 0.46
C GLY A 500 -0.66 -5.52 1.15
N PHE A 501 -1.16 -5.19 2.34
CA PHE A 501 -2.00 -6.10 3.14
C PHE A 501 -3.25 -6.54 2.38
N LEU A 502 -3.92 -5.57 1.75
CA LEU A 502 -5.13 -5.80 0.96
C LEU A 502 -4.90 -6.67 -0.27
N GLY A 503 -3.72 -6.56 -0.88
CA GLY A 503 -3.34 -7.38 -2.05
C GLY A 503 -3.23 -8.85 -1.67
N TRP A 504 -2.66 -9.13 -0.50
CA TRP A 504 -2.52 -10.48 0.03
C TRP A 504 -3.86 -11.02 0.54
N ALA A 505 -4.64 -10.20 1.25
CA ALA A 505 -5.93 -10.63 1.77
C ALA A 505 -6.94 -10.93 0.64
N GLY A 506 -6.90 -10.17 -0.46
CA GLY A 506 -7.83 -10.37 -1.57
C GLY A 506 -7.45 -11.49 -2.54
N GLN A 507 -6.21 -11.96 -2.53
CA GLN A 507 -5.82 -13.08 -3.42
C GLN A 507 -6.48 -14.40 -2.98
N PRO A 508 -6.69 -15.36 -3.89
CA PRO A 508 -7.35 -16.61 -3.56
C PRO A 508 -6.66 -17.41 -2.46
N GLU A 509 -7.44 -18.13 -1.64
CA GLU A 509 -6.94 -18.96 -0.53
C GLU A 509 -5.91 -20.01 -0.98
N GLU A 510 -6.02 -20.54 -2.21
CA GLU A 510 -5.07 -21.51 -2.75
C GLU A 510 -3.65 -20.93 -2.94
N PHE A 511 -3.54 -19.61 -3.08
CA PHE A 511 -2.30 -18.86 -3.08
C PHE A 511 -1.99 -18.26 -1.69
N GLY A 512 -2.64 -18.77 -0.64
CA GLY A 512 -2.37 -18.41 0.76
C GLY A 512 -2.88 -17.04 1.19
N GLY A 513 -3.78 -16.42 0.43
CA GLY A 513 -4.57 -15.25 0.84
C GLY A 513 -5.85 -15.62 1.59
N LEU A 514 -6.82 -14.70 1.64
CA LEU A 514 -8.12 -14.90 2.31
C LEU A 514 -9.31 -14.94 1.34
N GLY A 515 -9.11 -14.64 0.06
CA GLY A 515 -10.22 -14.51 -0.91
C GLY A 515 -11.23 -13.41 -0.57
N ALA A 516 -10.85 -12.44 0.27
CA ALA A 516 -11.76 -11.41 0.76
C ALA A 516 -11.92 -10.27 -0.25
N ILE A 517 -13.08 -9.61 -0.28
CA ILE A 517 -13.22 -8.33 -1.00
C ILE A 517 -12.51 -7.25 -0.22
N THR A 518 -11.53 -6.58 -0.83
CA THR A 518 -10.64 -5.68 -0.10
C THR A 518 -10.56 -4.24 -0.63
N VAL A 519 -10.56 -3.30 0.32
CA VAL A 519 -10.61 -1.85 0.06
C VAL A 519 -9.78 -1.11 1.11
N ALA A 520 -9.11 -0.04 0.69
CA ALA A 520 -8.42 0.91 1.57
C ALA A 520 -9.16 2.25 1.59
N PRO A 521 -9.94 2.57 2.65
CA PRO A 521 -10.44 3.93 2.84
C PRO A 521 -9.31 4.89 3.20
N GLU A 522 -9.28 6.02 2.52
CA GLU A 522 -8.35 7.13 2.69
C GLU A 522 -9.14 8.39 3.05
N ILE A 523 -8.87 9.00 4.20
CA ILE A 523 -9.55 10.23 4.64
C ILE A 523 -8.58 11.41 4.67
N ILE A 524 -9.01 12.56 4.16
CA ILE A 524 -8.18 13.78 4.12
C ILE A 524 -7.74 14.24 5.51
N LEU A 525 -6.64 15.02 5.56
CA LEU A 525 -6.01 15.60 6.74
C LEU A 525 -5.48 14.56 7.75
N SER A 526 -5.47 13.27 7.41
CA SER A 526 -5.22 12.18 8.37
C SER A 526 -3.80 11.62 8.36
N ASN A 527 -2.84 12.18 7.61
CA ASN A 527 -1.40 11.90 7.76
C ASN A 527 -0.74 12.86 8.74
N HIS A 528 0.54 12.62 9.06
CA HIS A 528 1.39 13.65 9.66
C HIS A 528 2.07 14.52 8.58
N TYR A 529 2.46 15.74 8.94
CA TYR A 529 3.29 16.62 8.14
C TYR A 529 4.57 16.92 8.92
N VAL A 530 5.75 16.59 8.41
CA VAL A 530 7.01 16.57 9.20
C VAL A 530 7.38 17.86 9.92
N GLU A 531 6.96 19.01 9.40
CA GLU A 531 7.22 20.31 10.03
C GLU A 531 6.25 20.65 11.19
N ALA A 532 5.18 19.86 11.35
CA ALA A 532 4.11 20.07 12.32
C ALA A 532 3.84 18.81 13.16
N GLN A 533 3.72 18.99 14.47
CA GLN A 533 3.23 17.91 15.33
C GLN A 533 1.77 17.64 14.99
N LYS A 534 1.39 16.36 14.87
CA LYS A 534 -0.02 16.00 14.75
C LYS A 534 -0.69 16.29 16.09
N GLU A 535 -1.48 17.36 16.15
CA GLU A 535 -2.20 17.79 17.35
C GLU A 535 -3.59 17.16 17.42
N TRP A 536 -4.13 17.08 18.64
CA TRP A 536 -5.50 16.62 18.88
C TRP A 536 -6.50 17.74 18.56
N MET A 537 -7.37 17.51 17.58
CA MET A 537 -8.34 18.48 17.09
C MET A 537 -9.76 17.90 17.16
N PRO A 538 -10.44 17.91 18.32
CA PRO A 538 -11.77 17.28 18.48
C PRO A 538 -12.80 17.74 17.46
N TYR A 539 -12.73 19.02 17.06
CA TYR A 539 -13.64 19.60 16.08
C TYR A 539 -13.54 18.97 14.69
N TRP A 540 -12.40 18.39 14.37
CA TRP A 540 -12.14 17.72 13.10
C TRP A 540 -12.13 16.20 13.24
N THR A 541 -11.51 15.66 14.29
CA THR A 541 -11.45 14.22 14.54
C THR A 541 -12.84 13.56 14.64
N ARG A 542 -13.87 14.29 15.09
CA ARG A 542 -15.25 13.77 15.10
C ARG A 542 -15.74 13.36 13.71
N HIS A 543 -15.26 14.02 12.66
CA HIS A 543 -15.61 13.69 11.28
C HIS A 543 -14.80 12.50 10.76
N TYR A 544 -13.58 12.27 11.27
CA TYR A 544 -12.84 11.03 11.03
C TYR A 544 -13.58 9.82 11.58
N GLU A 545 -13.93 9.92 12.86
CA GLU A 545 -14.57 8.86 13.60
C GLU A 545 -15.92 8.52 12.94
N GLU A 546 -16.76 9.51 12.65
CA GLU A 546 -18.04 9.28 11.99
C GLU A 546 -17.89 8.70 10.58
N ALA A 547 -16.95 9.20 9.76
CA ALA A 547 -16.77 8.70 8.39
C ALA A 547 -16.40 7.21 8.38
N TYR A 548 -15.45 6.81 9.22
CA TYR A 548 -15.03 5.41 9.31
C TYR A 548 -16.01 4.54 10.10
N ARG A 549 -16.76 5.11 11.04
CA ARG A 549 -17.89 4.41 11.68
C ARG A 549 -18.98 4.07 10.65
N ILE A 550 -19.33 5.00 9.75
CA ILE A 550 -20.25 4.74 8.63
C ILE A 550 -19.68 3.65 7.72
N SER A 551 -18.39 3.74 7.36
CA SER A 551 -17.71 2.71 6.57
C SER A 551 -17.81 1.33 7.22
N MET A 552 -17.44 1.20 8.49
CA MET A 552 -17.51 -0.06 9.25
C MET A 552 -18.95 -0.62 9.28
N ARG A 553 -19.95 0.25 9.46
CA ARG A 553 -21.37 -0.14 9.43
C ARG A 553 -21.76 -0.78 8.11
N GLU A 554 -21.39 -0.16 6.98
CA GLU A 554 -21.76 -0.68 5.67
C GLU A 554 -21.04 -1.98 5.32
N TYR A 555 -19.77 -2.13 5.70
CA TYR A 555 -19.09 -3.42 5.60
C TYR A 555 -19.76 -4.51 6.44
N ALA A 556 -20.16 -4.20 7.67
CA ALA A 556 -20.86 -5.15 8.53
C ALA A 556 -22.22 -5.53 7.93
N ALA A 557 -22.97 -4.55 7.43
CA ALA A 557 -24.27 -4.78 6.80
C ALA A 557 -24.13 -5.62 5.53
N MET A 558 -23.16 -5.32 4.67
CA MET A 558 -22.88 -6.10 3.46
C MET A 558 -22.47 -7.54 3.77
N THR A 559 -21.60 -7.75 4.76
CA THR A 559 -21.20 -9.09 5.23
C THR A 559 -22.39 -9.93 5.71
N ALA A 560 -23.43 -9.30 6.26
CA ALA A 560 -24.62 -9.99 6.74
C ALA A 560 -25.66 -10.28 5.64
N ARG A 561 -25.47 -9.75 4.43
CA ARG A 561 -26.45 -9.81 3.33
C ARG A 561 -26.11 -10.89 2.32
N GLU A 562 -27.14 -11.37 1.62
CA GLU A 562 -26.97 -12.25 0.47
C GLU A 562 -26.86 -11.37 -0.79
N THR A 563 -25.66 -11.30 -1.36
CA THR A 563 -25.37 -10.63 -2.63
C THR A 563 -25.10 -11.67 -3.73
N ASN A 564 -25.44 -11.31 -4.96
CA ASN A 564 -24.96 -11.99 -6.16
C ASN A 564 -25.09 -11.07 -7.38
N ALA A 565 -24.40 -11.43 -8.44
CA ALA A 565 -24.48 -10.81 -9.74
C ALA A 565 -24.78 -11.88 -10.82
N THR A 566 -25.28 -11.42 -11.96
CA THR A 566 -25.57 -12.26 -13.12
C THR A 566 -25.37 -11.49 -14.40
N VAL A 567 -25.18 -12.20 -15.50
CA VAL A 567 -25.00 -11.62 -16.84
C VAL A 567 -26.16 -12.04 -17.74
N GLU A 568 -26.94 -11.07 -18.23
CA GLU A 568 -27.94 -11.28 -19.27
C GLU A 568 -27.35 -10.99 -20.65
N THR A 569 -27.50 -11.94 -21.58
CA THR A 569 -26.99 -11.84 -22.97
C THR A 569 -28.11 -11.59 -23.99
N GLY A 570 -29.38 -11.70 -23.57
CA GLY A 570 -30.52 -11.72 -24.49
C GLY A 570 -30.68 -13.04 -25.26
N GLY A 571 -30.08 -14.11 -24.75
CA GLY A 571 -30.03 -15.44 -25.36
C GLY A 571 -29.08 -15.54 -26.54
N GLN A 572 -28.01 -14.73 -26.53
CA GLN A 572 -26.93 -14.74 -27.51
C GLN A 572 -25.84 -15.72 -27.05
N ASP A 573 -25.40 -16.60 -27.95
CA ASP A 573 -24.34 -17.56 -27.63
C ASP A 573 -22.96 -16.94 -27.97
N THR A 574 -21.98 -17.07 -27.08
CA THR A 574 -20.62 -16.53 -27.25
C THR A 574 -19.59 -17.64 -27.35
N ALA A 575 -18.64 -17.50 -28.27
CA ALA A 575 -17.42 -18.31 -28.26
C ALA A 575 -16.21 -17.43 -27.95
N TYR A 576 -15.26 -17.93 -27.15
CA TYR A 576 -13.95 -17.29 -26.96
C TYR A 576 -12.85 -18.19 -27.50
N VAL A 577 -11.89 -17.61 -28.23
CA VAL A 577 -10.84 -18.39 -28.88
C VAL A 577 -9.71 -18.68 -27.90
N THR A 578 -9.36 -19.96 -27.77
CA THR A 578 -8.31 -20.43 -26.84
C THR A 578 -7.06 -20.90 -27.56
N THR A 579 -5.92 -20.66 -26.92
CA THR A 579 -4.61 -21.19 -27.32
C THR A 579 -3.75 -21.50 -26.09
N ASP A 580 -2.85 -22.47 -26.23
CA ASP A 580 -1.86 -22.79 -25.21
C ASP A 580 -0.77 -21.70 -25.11
N GLU A 581 -0.66 -20.80 -26.11
CA GLU A 581 0.32 -19.70 -26.12
C GLU A 581 0.06 -18.63 -25.04
N LEU A 582 -1.16 -18.56 -24.51
CA LEU A 582 -1.52 -17.65 -23.42
C LEU A 582 -1.22 -18.22 -22.04
N THR A 583 -1.02 -19.54 -21.93
CA THR A 583 -0.77 -20.19 -20.64
C THR A 583 0.65 -19.89 -20.15
N ARG A 584 0.80 -19.62 -18.85
CA ARG A 584 2.08 -19.50 -18.16
C ARG A 584 2.13 -20.48 -17.00
N THR A 585 3.22 -21.22 -16.86
CA THR A 585 3.41 -22.10 -15.70
C THR A 585 4.75 -21.87 -15.05
N SER A 586 4.79 -21.98 -13.72
CA SER A 586 6.04 -21.95 -12.96
C SER A 586 7.04 -23.01 -13.45
N ALA A 587 6.57 -24.12 -14.03
CA ALA A 587 7.42 -25.17 -14.59
C ALA A 587 8.23 -24.73 -15.83
N ASP A 588 7.90 -23.59 -16.44
CA ASP A 588 8.65 -23.00 -17.55
C ASP A 588 9.83 -22.12 -17.06
N LEU A 589 9.91 -21.86 -15.75
CA LEU A 589 10.93 -21.00 -15.15
C LEU A 589 12.28 -21.73 -14.98
N PRO A 590 13.42 -21.07 -15.24
CA PRO A 590 14.74 -21.70 -15.23
C PRO A 590 15.18 -22.23 -13.85
N HIS A 591 14.62 -21.67 -12.77
CA HIS A 591 14.94 -22.03 -11.39
C HIS A 591 14.03 -23.11 -10.79
N THR A 592 12.97 -23.56 -11.49
CA THR A 592 12.14 -24.69 -11.05
C THR A 592 12.65 -26.02 -11.65
N ASP A 593 12.51 -27.13 -10.92
CA ASP A 593 12.99 -28.44 -11.40
C ASP A 593 12.08 -29.02 -12.50
N ASP A 594 12.69 -29.50 -13.60
CA ASP A 594 12.05 -30.09 -14.78
C ASP A 594 10.99 -31.20 -14.51
N GLN A 595 9.76 -30.93 -15.00
CA GLN A 595 8.65 -31.83 -15.42
C GLN A 595 7.43 -32.04 -14.48
N PRO A 596 6.22 -31.58 -14.89
CA PRO A 596 4.97 -32.09 -14.35
C PRO A 596 4.77 -33.53 -14.84
N GLY A 597 5.03 -34.48 -13.94
CA GLY A 597 4.79 -35.89 -14.20
C GLY A 597 3.30 -36.15 -14.42
N SER A 598 2.91 -36.48 -15.66
CA SER A 598 1.63 -37.13 -15.99
C SER A 598 1.27 -38.25 -14.99
N GLY A 599 0.50 -37.94 -13.96
CA GLY A 599 0.40 -38.82 -12.80
C GLY A 599 -0.71 -38.46 -11.83
N ASN A 600 -1.96 -38.62 -12.28
CA ASN A 600 -3.17 -38.92 -11.48
C ASN A 600 -3.26 -38.29 -10.07
N PRO A 601 -4.14 -37.30 -9.84
CA PRO A 601 -4.23 -36.57 -8.57
C PRO A 601 -4.69 -37.52 -7.46
N GLY A 602 -3.81 -37.74 -6.48
CA GLY A 602 -4.16 -38.54 -5.33
C GLY A 602 -2.98 -39.13 -4.59
N ARG A 603 -2.65 -38.46 -3.46
CA ARG A 603 -1.85 -38.90 -2.29
C ARG A 603 -0.43 -38.33 -2.18
N GLY A 604 -0.35 -37.18 -1.53
CA GLY A 604 0.38 -36.95 -0.27
C GLY A 604 1.81 -37.47 -0.14
N SER A 605 2.76 -36.53 -0.17
CA SER A 605 3.80 -36.29 0.85
C SER A 605 4.65 -35.08 0.42
N PRO A 606 5.00 -34.14 1.31
CA PRO A 606 5.94 -33.06 0.99
C PRO A 606 7.33 -33.68 0.85
N GLY A 607 7.84 -33.70 -0.37
CA GLY A 607 9.15 -34.23 -0.70
C GLY A 607 10.16 -33.09 -0.70
N GLN A 608 11.08 -33.09 0.27
CA GLN A 608 12.37 -32.38 0.19
C GLN A 608 13.09 -32.81 -1.09
N GLY A 609 12.90 -32.05 -2.17
CA GLY A 609 13.61 -32.18 -3.43
C GLY A 609 14.79 -31.23 -3.45
N SER A 610 15.91 -31.63 -2.84
CA SER A 610 17.18 -30.93 -3.03
C SER A 610 17.69 -31.20 -4.46
N GLY A 611 17.25 -30.38 -5.42
CA GLY A 611 17.87 -30.26 -6.73
C GLY A 611 19.31 -29.77 -6.57
N GLN A 612 20.26 -30.43 -7.22
CA GLN A 612 21.67 -30.02 -7.16
C GLN A 612 21.87 -28.75 -7.98
N GLY A 613 22.15 -27.65 -7.29
CA GLY A 613 22.55 -26.37 -7.88
C GLY A 613 23.57 -26.52 -9.01
N GLN A 614 23.16 -26.09 -10.19
CA GLN A 614 24.11 -25.47 -11.11
C GLN A 614 24.39 -24.07 -10.53
N ASP A 615 25.59 -23.53 -10.74
CA ASP A 615 25.95 -22.18 -10.32
C ASP A 615 25.09 -21.16 -11.11
N ARG A 616 23.83 -20.97 -10.68
CA ARG A 616 22.82 -20.09 -11.28
C ARG A 616 22.94 -18.74 -10.61
N ALA A 617 23.51 -17.77 -11.32
CA ALA A 617 24.02 -16.55 -10.70
C ALA A 617 23.05 -15.38 -10.89
N THR A 618 21.92 -15.41 -10.18
CA THR A 618 21.26 -14.14 -9.81
C THR A 618 22.10 -13.49 -8.72
N SER A 619 22.33 -12.18 -8.81
CA SER A 619 22.99 -11.44 -7.74
C SER A 619 22.36 -10.07 -7.55
N VAL A 620 22.32 -9.61 -6.30
CA VAL A 620 21.72 -8.32 -5.94
C VAL A 620 22.80 -7.39 -5.40
N GLN A 621 22.85 -6.19 -5.93
CA GLN A 621 23.72 -5.11 -5.45
C GLN A 621 22.84 -4.00 -4.91
N ARG A 622 23.07 -3.61 -3.65
CA ARG A 622 22.35 -2.51 -3.01
C ARG A 622 23.32 -1.40 -2.62
N HIS A 623 22.86 -0.17 -2.74
CA HIS A 623 23.61 1.00 -2.29
C HIS A 623 22.66 2.05 -1.74
N HIS A 624 22.93 2.49 -0.52
CA HIS A 624 22.18 3.54 0.18
C HIS A 624 23.03 4.79 0.33
N GLU A 625 22.44 5.95 0.05
CA GLU A 625 23.03 7.26 0.30
C GLU A 625 21.99 8.24 0.85
N VAL A 626 22.44 9.11 1.77
CA VAL A 626 21.63 10.18 2.36
C VAL A 626 22.04 11.52 1.78
N VAL A 627 21.09 12.21 1.15
CA VAL A 627 21.24 13.54 0.56
C VAL A 627 20.93 14.58 1.62
N GLN A 628 21.94 15.36 2.01
CA GLN A 628 21.79 16.38 3.05
C GLN A 628 21.17 17.68 2.50
N PRO A 629 20.32 18.39 3.28
CA PRO A 629 19.61 19.58 2.83
C PRO A 629 20.53 20.76 2.49
N GLY A 630 20.21 21.49 1.42
CA GLY A 630 20.74 22.83 1.20
C GLY A 630 20.53 23.36 -0.22
N PRO A 631 20.19 24.65 -0.40
CA PRO A 631 19.89 25.21 -1.72
C PRO A 631 21.10 25.09 -2.67
N GLY A 632 20.94 24.28 -3.71
CA GLY A 632 21.97 23.99 -4.70
C GLY A 632 23.00 22.92 -4.29
N THR A 633 22.70 22.12 -3.27
CA THR A 633 23.50 20.93 -2.92
C THR A 633 23.04 19.78 -3.79
N GLN A 634 23.64 19.67 -4.97
CA GLN A 634 23.44 18.52 -5.84
C GLN A 634 24.23 17.34 -5.27
N SER A 635 23.53 16.36 -4.73
CA SER A 635 24.11 15.05 -4.48
C SER A 635 23.97 14.18 -5.71
N GLN A 636 25.01 13.42 -6.02
CA GLN A 636 25.01 12.49 -7.13
C GLN A 636 25.35 11.11 -6.59
N LEU A 637 24.36 10.23 -6.65
CA LEU A 637 24.58 8.81 -6.47
C LEU A 637 24.81 8.17 -7.84
N SER A 638 25.56 7.07 -7.87
CA SER A 638 25.73 6.30 -9.09
C SER A 638 25.47 4.82 -8.85
N ALA A 639 24.70 4.23 -9.74
CA ALA A 639 24.50 2.80 -9.82
C ALA A 639 25.25 2.28 -11.05
N GLU A 640 26.12 1.29 -10.86
CA GLU A 640 26.81 0.64 -11.97
C GLU A 640 25.96 -0.52 -12.45
N THR A 641 25.62 -0.51 -13.74
CA THR A 641 24.89 -1.60 -14.39
C THR A 641 25.76 -2.21 -15.48
N THR A 642 25.50 -3.47 -15.79
CA THR A 642 26.24 -4.24 -16.79
C THR A 642 25.28 -4.75 -17.86
N ALA A 643 25.81 -5.46 -18.86
CA ALA A 643 24.95 -6.12 -19.85
C ALA A 643 24.09 -7.25 -19.22
N ASP A 644 24.46 -7.70 -18.03
CA ASP A 644 23.80 -8.77 -17.28
C ASP A 644 22.78 -8.18 -16.27
N SER A 645 22.70 -6.85 -16.15
CA SER A 645 21.76 -6.20 -15.24
C SER A 645 20.34 -6.32 -15.79
N HIS A 646 19.50 -7.05 -15.07
CA HIS A 646 18.10 -7.28 -15.42
C HIS A 646 17.21 -6.11 -15.02
N SER A 647 17.47 -5.50 -13.86
CA SER A 647 16.66 -4.38 -13.35
C SER A 647 17.46 -3.45 -12.45
N LEU A 648 17.06 -2.18 -12.45
CA LEU A 648 17.50 -1.14 -11.53
C LEU A 648 16.27 -0.53 -10.85
N PHE A 649 16.28 -0.52 -9.53
CA PHE A 649 15.32 0.15 -8.67
C PHE A 649 15.99 1.35 -8.01
N VAL A 650 15.27 2.46 -7.92
CA VAL A 650 15.65 3.63 -7.13
C VAL A 650 14.48 3.94 -6.20
N ASP A 651 14.60 3.53 -4.95
CA ASP A 651 13.63 3.83 -3.89
C ASP A 651 14.05 5.14 -3.21
N LEU A 652 13.10 6.05 -3.08
CA LEU A 652 13.31 7.38 -2.53
C LEU A 652 12.36 7.59 -1.35
N GLU A 653 12.94 7.93 -0.22
CA GLU A 653 12.21 8.24 1.01
C GLU A 653 12.52 9.67 1.47
N GLY A 654 11.53 10.32 2.06
CA GLY A 654 11.62 11.71 2.53
C GLY A 654 11.31 12.75 1.45
N VAL A 655 10.88 12.35 0.25
CA VAL A 655 10.49 13.28 -0.83
C VAL A 655 9.35 14.20 -0.39
N GLY A 656 8.37 13.68 0.35
CA GLY A 656 7.27 14.48 0.91
C GLY A 656 7.71 15.55 1.92
N ASN A 657 8.93 15.45 2.45
CA ASN A 657 9.49 16.41 3.41
C ASN A 657 10.17 17.59 2.72
N ALA A 658 10.47 17.46 1.43
CA ALA A 658 11.14 18.49 0.65
C ALA A 658 10.12 19.44 0.02
N THR A 659 10.44 20.73 -0.01
CA THR A 659 9.58 21.78 -0.59
C THR A 659 10.15 22.40 -1.87
N GLU A 660 11.45 22.26 -2.11
CA GLU A 660 12.14 22.80 -3.28
C GLU A 660 13.14 21.78 -3.84
N GLY A 661 13.17 21.61 -5.16
CA GLY A 661 14.20 20.86 -5.88
C GLY A 661 13.66 19.85 -6.88
N ALA A 662 14.50 18.87 -7.21
CA ALA A 662 14.14 17.78 -8.12
C ALA A 662 15.05 16.57 -7.93
N VAL A 663 14.49 15.38 -8.16
CA VAL A 663 15.26 14.14 -8.30
C VAL A 663 15.27 13.73 -9.76
N ARG A 664 16.45 13.47 -10.33
CA ARG A 664 16.63 13.10 -11.74
C ARG A 664 17.42 11.82 -11.85
N VAL A 665 16.85 10.80 -12.49
CA VAL A 665 17.56 9.57 -12.85
C VAL A 665 18.07 9.71 -14.27
N ARG A 666 19.38 9.56 -14.47
CA ARG A 666 20.05 9.64 -15.76
C ARG A 666 20.64 8.31 -16.17
N ASN A 667 20.44 7.95 -17.42
CA ASN A 667 21.10 6.80 -18.05
C ASN A 667 22.61 7.09 -18.29
N PRO A 668 23.40 6.10 -18.74
CA PRO A 668 24.85 6.25 -18.91
C PRO A 668 25.30 7.26 -19.97
N ASP A 669 24.42 7.66 -20.90
CA ASP A 669 24.74 8.72 -21.88
C ASP A 669 24.52 10.15 -21.32
N GLY A 670 23.94 10.26 -20.11
CA GLY A 670 23.69 11.50 -19.38
C GLY A 670 22.27 12.06 -19.54
N THR A 671 21.39 11.35 -20.21
CA THR A 671 20.01 11.76 -20.49
C THR A 671 19.08 11.44 -19.32
N VAL A 672 18.19 12.38 -18.96
CA VAL A 672 17.23 12.21 -17.84
C VAL A 672 16.11 11.29 -18.29
N VAL A 673 16.04 10.08 -17.73
CA VAL A 673 14.95 9.15 -18.04
C VAL A 673 13.77 9.29 -17.07
N HIS A 674 13.99 9.87 -15.89
CA HIS A 674 12.95 10.11 -14.91
C HIS A 674 13.26 11.40 -14.14
N GLU A 675 12.24 12.22 -13.88
CA GLU A 675 12.36 13.44 -13.08
C GLU A 675 11.15 13.58 -12.14
N ILE A 676 11.43 13.73 -10.85
CA ILE A 676 10.46 14.10 -9.83
C ILE A 676 10.66 15.58 -9.55
N ASP A 677 9.62 16.38 -9.82
CA ASP A 677 9.58 17.81 -9.53
C ASP A 677 9.05 18.01 -8.09
N ILE A 678 9.96 18.31 -7.16
CA ILE A 678 9.63 18.47 -5.73
C ILE A 678 8.80 19.73 -5.54
N ASP A 679 9.14 20.84 -6.20
CA ASP A 679 8.37 22.09 -6.13
C ASP A 679 6.90 21.86 -6.54
N ALA A 680 6.68 21.07 -7.59
CA ALA A 680 5.34 20.75 -8.06
C ALA A 680 4.55 19.90 -7.07
N LYS A 681 5.20 18.91 -6.43
CA LYS A 681 4.61 18.04 -5.41
C LYS A 681 4.35 18.75 -4.09
N ALA A 682 5.23 19.66 -3.70
CA ALA A 682 5.08 20.46 -2.50
C ALA A 682 4.06 21.60 -2.64
N ASP A 683 3.58 21.93 -3.85
CA ASP A 683 2.50 22.90 -4.02
C ASP A 683 1.15 22.24 -3.77
N PRO A 684 0.50 22.45 -2.61
CA PRO A 684 -0.78 21.82 -2.30
C PRO A 684 -1.93 22.27 -3.22
N ARG A 685 -1.74 23.34 -4.00
CA ARG A 685 -2.72 23.80 -4.99
C ARG A 685 -2.58 23.06 -6.32
N ASN A 686 -1.52 22.27 -6.48
CA ASN A 686 -1.26 21.51 -7.67
C ASN A 686 -1.82 20.09 -7.52
N SER A 687 -3.13 19.95 -7.66
CA SER A 687 -3.80 18.65 -7.61
C SER A 687 -3.35 17.67 -8.70
N ALA A 688 -2.61 18.12 -9.71
CA ALA A 688 -2.01 17.25 -10.72
C ALA A 688 -0.72 16.57 -10.25
N ALA A 689 -0.05 17.13 -9.23
CA ALA A 689 1.09 16.49 -8.58
C ALA A 689 0.59 15.83 -7.30
N ARG A 690 0.16 14.57 -7.41
CA ARG A 690 -0.30 13.79 -6.26
C ARG A 690 0.86 13.59 -5.28
N THR A 691 0.60 13.77 -3.99
CA THR A 691 1.58 13.66 -2.90
C THR A 691 1.48 12.29 -2.24
N HIS A 692 2.56 11.51 -2.28
CA HIS A 692 2.72 10.29 -1.50
C HIS A 692 4.14 10.22 -0.93
N ASP A 693 4.31 9.53 0.20
CA ASP A 693 5.56 9.57 0.98
C ASP A 693 6.67 8.66 0.43
N PHE A 694 6.32 7.76 -0.50
CA PHE A 694 7.22 6.79 -1.09
C PHE A 694 7.27 6.96 -2.61
N GLU A 695 8.46 7.16 -3.18
CA GLU A 695 8.66 7.25 -4.64
C GLU A 695 9.59 6.13 -5.10
N GLU A 696 9.25 5.49 -6.20
CA GLU A 696 10.06 4.43 -6.79
C GLU A 696 10.28 4.73 -8.27
N VAL A 697 11.52 4.51 -8.73
CA VAL A 697 11.85 4.46 -10.15
C VAL A 697 12.32 3.05 -10.50
N PHE A 698 11.60 2.41 -11.41
CA PHE A 698 11.98 1.11 -11.97
C PHE A 698 12.49 1.25 -13.40
N VAL A 699 13.65 0.66 -13.68
CA VAL A 699 14.22 0.55 -15.03
C VAL A 699 14.45 -0.93 -15.35
N ARG A 700 13.67 -1.44 -16.31
CA ARG A 700 13.84 -2.79 -16.86
C ARG A 700 15.00 -2.81 -17.85
N GLN A 701 15.87 -3.81 -17.73
CA GLN A 701 17.06 -4.02 -18.58
C GLN A 701 17.87 -2.73 -18.78
N PRO A 702 18.37 -2.11 -17.70
CA PRO A 702 19.07 -0.82 -17.78
C PRO A 702 20.29 -0.90 -18.72
N GLU A 703 20.50 0.16 -19.50
CA GLU A 703 21.70 0.32 -20.33
C GLU A 703 22.97 0.12 -19.51
N ALA A 704 23.88 -0.74 -19.98
CA ALA A 704 25.14 -1.00 -19.31
C ALA A 704 26.00 0.28 -19.16
N GLY A 705 26.39 0.58 -17.93
CA GLY A 705 27.23 1.71 -17.58
C GLY A 705 26.79 2.36 -16.26
N GLN A 706 27.34 3.54 -16.01
CA GLN A 706 27.09 4.29 -14.79
C GLN A 706 25.80 5.11 -14.94
N TRP A 707 24.75 4.70 -14.22
CA TRP A 707 23.54 5.49 -14.02
C TRP A 707 23.80 6.54 -12.95
N THR A 708 23.22 7.73 -13.10
CA THR A 708 23.39 8.83 -12.13
C THR A 708 22.04 9.24 -11.57
N ILE A 709 21.91 9.23 -10.26
CA ILE A 709 20.75 9.75 -9.54
C ILE A 709 21.17 11.09 -8.96
N GLU A 710 20.64 12.17 -9.54
CA GLU A 710 20.88 13.54 -9.09
C GLU A 710 19.72 13.97 -8.20
N ALA A 711 20.01 14.27 -6.93
CA ALA A 711 19.02 14.80 -6.01
C ALA A 711 19.40 16.23 -5.63
N GLU A 712 18.50 17.17 -5.91
CA GLU A 712 18.52 18.54 -5.41
C GLU A 712 17.33 18.68 -4.47
N SER A 713 17.58 18.94 -3.18
CA SER A 713 16.53 19.00 -2.15
C SER A 713 16.88 19.98 -1.04
N ASP A 714 15.87 20.63 -0.49
CA ASP A 714 15.93 21.44 0.73
C ASP A 714 15.68 20.64 2.02
N ALA A 715 15.24 19.37 1.90
CA ALA A 715 15.15 18.40 2.99
C ALA A 715 16.11 17.21 2.79
N GLU A 716 16.32 16.43 3.85
CA GLU A 716 17.08 15.19 3.76
C GLU A 716 16.31 14.18 2.88
N LEU A 717 16.99 13.62 1.87
CA LEU A 717 16.43 12.53 1.06
C LEU A 717 17.26 11.29 1.22
N ASN A 718 16.57 10.18 1.40
CA ASN A 718 17.14 8.87 1.49
C ASN A 718 16.99 8.17 0.13
N VAL A 719 18.10 7.64 -0.40
CA VAL A 719 18.12 7.03 -1.73
C VAL A 719 18.71 5.63 -1.63
N LEU A 720 17.90 4.62 -1.93
CA LEU A 720 18.33 3.23 -2.06
C LEU A 720 18.29 2.83 -3.53
N THR A 721 19.44 2.39 -4.06
CA THR A 721 19.48 1.76 -5.39
C THR A 721 19.66 0.26 -5.24
N THR A 722 18.81 -0.51 -5.90
CA THR A 722 18.92 -1.97 -5.98
C THR A 722 19.11 -2.38 -7.45
N VAL A 723 20.23 -3.05 -7.76
CA VAL A 723 20.49 -3.64 -9.08
C VAL A 723 20.39 -5.15 -8.94
N VAL A 724 19.59 -5.77 -9.79
CA VAL A 724 19.49 -7.23 -9.90
C VAL A 724 20.17 -7.66 -11.20
N ASP A 725 21.24 -8.44 -11.08
CA ASP A 725 21.95 -9.04 -12.21
C ASP A 725 21.51 -10.50 -12.38
N VAL A 726 21.33 -10.93 -13.63
CA VAL A 726 21.01 -12.31 -14.02
C VAL A 726 22.00 -12.72 -15.12
N ALA A 727 22.67 -13.85 -14.95
CA ALA A 727 23.72 -14.29 -15.86
C ALA A 727 23.22 -14.50 -17.31
N ASP A 728 24.11 -14.25 -18.30
CA ASP A 728 23.94 -14.27 -19.77
C ASP A 728 23.06 -15.39 -20.40
N ASP A 729 22.74 -16.48 -19.69
CA ASP A 729 21.91 -17.60 -20.15
C ASP A 729 20.54 -17.77 -19.44
N GLU A 730 20.23 -16.92 -18.45
CA GLU A 730 18.95 -16.87 -17.73
C GLU A 730 18.31 -15.47 -17.90
N GLU A 731 16.99 -15.41 -18.13
CA GLU A 731 16.25 -14.15 -18.35
C GLU A 731 15.37 -13.76 -17.14
N ILE A 732 15.36 -14.56 -16.08
CA ILE A 732 14.40 -14.46 -14.97
C ILE A 732 15.16 -14.54 -13.64
N PRO A 733 15.05 -13.54 -12.74
CA PRO A 733 15.67 -13.57 -11.42
C PRO A 733 15.25 -14.79 -10.59
N ASP A 734 16.20 -15.41 -9.88
CA ASP A 734 15.91 -16.48 -8.92
C ASP A 734 15.43 -15.89 -7.58
N PRO A 735 14.17 -16.12 -7.16
CA PRO A 735 13.65 -15.56 -5.92
C PRO A 735 14.39 -16.01 -4.67
N VAL A 736 15.05 -17.18 -4.70
CA VAL A 736 15.84 -17.68 -3.56
C VAL A 736 17.07 -16.81 -3.33
N GLU A 737 17.72 -16.36 -4.40
CA GLU A 737 18.92 -15.51 -4.28
C GLU A 737 18.57 -14.05 -3.93
N VAL A 738 17.37 -13.58 -4.31
CA VAL A 738 16.94 -12.19 -4.09
C VAL A 738 16.25 -11.99 -2.74
N LEU A 739 15.30 -12.86 -2.40
CA LEU A 739 14.42 -12.75 -1.23
C LEU A 739 14.50 -13.95 -0.29
N GLY A 740 15.12 -15.06 -0.69
CA GLY A 740 15.21 -16.27 0.11
C GLY A 740 14.00 -17.21 0.04
N TYR A 741 12.99 -16.89 -0.77
CA TYR A 741 11.82 -17.73 -0.99
C TYR A 741 11.93 -18.58 -2.26
N GLU A 742 11.43 -19.82 -2.21
CA GLU A 742 11.23 -20.63 -3.42
C GLU A 742 10.03 -20.11 -4.21
N GLN A 743 10.06 -20.30 -5.54
CA GLN A 743 8.94 -19.99 -6.40
C GLN A 743 7.74 -20.92 -6.11
N ARG A 744 6.60 -20.34 -5.74
CA ARG A 744 5.32 -21.06 -5.61
C ARG A 744 4.85 -21.57 -6.98
N GLU A 745 4.31 -22.79 -7.01
CA GLU A 745 3.78 -23.41 -8.23
C GLU A 745 2.52 -22.69 -8.73
N TYR A 746 2.42 -22.49 -10.05
CA TYR A 746 1.21 -21.95 -10.69
C TYR A 746 1.08 -22.42 -12.16
N SER A 747 -0.13 -22.34 -12.68
CA SER A 747 -0.47 -22.53 -14.10
C SER A 747 -1.66 -21.64 -14.43
N VAL A 748 -1.41 -20.51 -15.07
CA VAL A 748 -2.40 -19.44 -15.26
C VAL A 748 -2.70 -19.17 -16.72
N ASN A 749 -3.94 -18.77 -17.02
CA ASN A 749 -4.40 -18.41 -18.35
C ASN A 749 -5.50 -17.32 -18.27
N PRO A 750 -5.34 -16.18 -18.98
CA PRO A 750 -6.32 -15.08 -18.94
C PRO A 750 -7.70 -15.46 -19.49
N MET A 751 -7.83 -16.56 -20.23
CA MET A 751 -9.12 -17.06 -20.71
C MET A 751 -9.95 -17.75 -19.60
N GLU A 752 -9.39 -17.96 -18.41
CA GLU A 752 -10.17 -18.39 -17.24
C GLU A 752 -11.25 -17.37 -16.90
N PHE A 753 -11.05 -16.08 -17.22
CA PHE A 753 -12.08 -15.05 -17.10
C PHE A 753 -13.43 -15.46 -17.74
N PHE A 754 -13.41 -16.04 -18.94
CA PHE A 754 -14.64 -16.48 -19.61
C PHE A 754 -15.20 -17.78 -19.05
N ALA A 755 -14.35 -18.62 -18.46
CA ALA A 755 -14.81 -19.83 -17.77
C ALA A 755 -15.55 -19.46 -16.48
N ASP A 756 -15.00 -18.51 -15.72
CA ASP A 756 -15.63 -17.97 -14.51
C ASP A 756 -16.92 -17.24 -14.85
N LEU A 757 -16.91 -16.39 -15.88
CA LEU A 757 -18.10 -15.63 -16.30
C LEU A 757 -19.27 -16.53 -16.75
N ASP A 758 -19.02 -17.73 -17.27
CA ASP A 758 -20.09 -18.65 -17.74
C ASP A 758 -21.02 -19.08 -16.60
N ASP A 759 -20.50 -19.17 -15.37
CA ASP A 759 -21.30 -19.55 -14.19
C ASP A 759 -22.37 -18.48 -13.86
N ASP A 760 -22.17 -17.23 -14.29
CA ASP A 760 -23.07 -16.10 -14.04
C ASP A 760 -24.01 -15.78 -15.21
N VAL A 761 -23.82 -16.41 -16.36
CA VAL A 761 -24.64 -16.18 -17.55
C VAL A 761 -26.01 -16.86 -17.40
N VAL A 762 -27.08 -16.06 -17.40
CA VAL A 762 -28.45 -16.56 -17.14
C VAL A 762 -29.21 -16.99 -18.39
N ASP A 763 -28.81 -16.48 -19.56
CA ASP A 763 -29.35 -16.83 -20.86
C ASP A 763 -28.22 -16.78 -21.90
N GLY A 764 -28.13 -17.77 -22.79
CA GLY A 764 -26.97 -17.94 -23.68
C GLY A 764 -26.00 -19.01 -23.17
N ASP A 765 -24.97 -19.30 -23.96
CA ASP A 765 -23.86 -20.22 -23.63
C ASP A 765 -22.52 -19.50 -23.89
N VAL A 766 -21.49 -19.65 -23.03
CA VAL A 766 -20.12 -19.17 -23.27
C VAL A 766 -19.17 -20.35 -23.46
N ASP A 767 -18.67 -20.55 -24.69
CA ASP A 767 -17.90 -21.74 -25.06
C ASP A 767 -16.44 -21.41 -25.48
N GLY A 768 -15.48 -22.12 -24.87
CA GLY A 768 -14.09 -22.09 -25.30
C GLY A 768 -13.86 -22.84 -26.63
N MET A 769 -13.19 -22.20 -27.59
CA MET A 769 -12.91 -22.74 -28.92
C MET A 769 -11.45 -22.61 -29.32
N SER A 770 -10.74 -23.73 -29.52
CA SER A 770 -9.38 -23.65 -30.03
C SER A 770 -9.29 -23.07 -31.45
N VAL A 771 -8.15 -22.47 -31.80
CA VAL A 771 -7.81 -22.01 -33.17
C VAL A 771 -8.14 -23.08 -34.23
N HIS A 772 -7.83 -24.35 -33.94
CA HIS A 772 -8.16 -25.47 -34.83
C HIS A 772 -9.67 -25.68 -35.02
N HIS A 773 -10.48 -25.52 -33.98
CA HIS A 773 -11.93 -25.63 -34.08
C HIS A 773 -12.52 -24.50 -34.93
N VAL A 774 -12.00 -23.28 -34.79
CA VAL A 774 -12.38 -22.15 -35.64
C VAL A 774 -12.01 -22.42 -37.10
N SER A 775 -10.76 -22.83 -37.37
CA SER A 775 -10.27 -23.05 -38.75
C SER A 775 -10.96 -24.16 -39.53
N VAL A 776 -11.63 -25.10 -38.84
CA VAL A 776 -12.49 -26.12 -39.48
C VAL A 776 -13.96 -25.70 -39.59
N GLY A 777 -14.27 -24.43 -39.33
CA GLY A 777 -15.58 -23.79 -39.58
C GLY A 777 -16.63 -24.06 -38.52
N ARG A 778 -16.26 -24.26 -37.24
CA ARG A 778 -17.23 -24.55 -36.16
C ARG A 778 -18.03 -23.33 -35.68
N LEU A 779 -17.64 -22.12 -36.09
CA LEU A 779 -18.41 -20.90 -35.85
C LEU A 779 -19.76 -20.89 -36.61
N LEU A 780 -19.91 -21.74 -37.63
CA LEU A 780 -21.12 -21.88 -38.44
C LEU A 780 -21.79 -23.25 -38.24
N ARG A 781 -23.11 -23.31 -38.40
CA ARG A 781 -23.92 -24.54 -38.31
C ARG A 781 -23.73 -25.41 -39.55
N GLY A 782 -22.61 -26.12 -39.63
CA GLY A 782 -22.22 -26.93 -40.78
C GLY A 782 -22.21 -26.11 -42.08
N ASN A 783 -22.58 -26.72 -43.21
CA ASN A 783 -22.57 -26.02 -44.51
C ASN A 783 -23.83 -25.15 -44.75
N SER A 784 -24.53 -24.72 -43.69
CA SER A 784 -25.79 -23.96 -43.83
C SER A 784 -25.58 -22.47 -44.05
N GLY A 785 -24.39 -21.93 -43.72
CA GLY A 785 -24.11 -20.50 -43.71
C GLY A 785 -24.85 -19.73 -42.61
N MET A 786 -25.47 -20.44 -41.65
CA MET A 786 -26.06 -19.83 -40.46
C MET A 786 -25.05 -19.91 -39.32
N ARG A 787 -24.92 -18.83 -38.56
CA ARG A 787 -24.04 -18.75 -37.38
C ARG A 787 -24.42 -19.78 -36.30
N HIS A 788 -23.40 -20.35 -35.66
CA HIS A 788 -23.56 -21.24 -34.51
C HIS A 788 -23.65 -20.41 -33.23
N TYR A 789 -22.72 -19.47 -33.09
CA TYR A 789 -22.64 -18.44 -32.05
C TYR A 789 -23.13 -17.09 -32.59
N ASP A 790 -23.48 -16.16 -31.71
CA ASP A 790 -23.80 -14.77 -32.04
C ASP A 790 -22.57 -13.86 -31.86
N LYS A 791 -21.69 -14.17 -30.90
CA LYS A 791 -20.45 -13.42 -30.63
C LYS A 791 -19.22 -14.32 -30.68
N VAL A 792 -18.08 -13.77 -31.09
CA VAL A 792 -16.76 -14.42 -30.99
C VAL A 792 -15.76 -13.45 -30.37
N VAL A 793 -15.07 -13.86 -29.31
CA VAL A 793 -13.96 -13.12 -28.70
C VAL A 793 -12.63 -13.71 -29.16
N VAL A 794 -11.70 -12.85 -29.55
CA VAL A 794 -10.32 -13.22 -29.87
C VAL A 794 -9.36 -12.27 -29.17
N SER A 795 -8.64 -12.77 -28.16
CA SER A 795 -7.66 -12.00 -27.37
C SER A 795 -6.22 -12.12 -27.89
N HIS A 796 -5.98 -12.93 -28.91
CA HIS A 796 -4.64 -13.24 -29.38
C HIS A 796 -4.55 -13.33 -30.90
N ASP A 797 -3.34 -13.19 -31.43
CA ASP A 797 -3.03 -13.31 -32.86
C ASP A 797 -2.54 -14.72 -33.27
N ASP A 798 -2.51 -15.71 -32.37
CA ASP A 798 -2.31 -17.11 -32.77
C ASP A 798 -3.37 -17.54 -33.81
N GLY A 799 -2.90 -18.10 -34.91
CA GLY A 799 -3.71 -18.45 -36.08
C GLY A 799 -3.76 -17.37 -37.18
N ILE A 800 -3.19 -16.17 -36.98
CA ILE A 800 -3.20 -15.08 -37.98
C ILE A 800 -2.63 -15.51 -39.35
N ASP A 801 -1.64 -16.41 -39.34
CA ASP A 801 -1.00 -16.96 -40.54
C ASP A 801 -1.76 -18.14 -41.19
N ASP A 802 -2.86 -18.63 -40.60
CA ASP A 802 -3.70 -19.69 -41.19
C ASP A 802 -4.88 -19.09 -41.98
N PRO A 803 -4.85 -19.12 -43.33
CA PRO A 803 -5.94 -18.57 -44.13
C PRO A 803 -7.29 -19.26 -43.90
N SER A 804 -7.30 -20.48 -43.35
CA SER A 804 -8.52 -21.21 -43.02
C SER A 804 -9.14 -20.67 -41.72
N TYR A 805 -8.31 -20.21 -40.79
CA TYR A 805 -8.74 -19.55 -39.56
C TYR A 805 -9.31 -18.17 -39.86
N ILE A 806 -8.54 -17.32 -40.58
CA ILE A 806 -8.98 -15.99 -41.00
C ILE A 806 -10.28 -16.08 -41.82
N GLY A 807 -10.32 -16.95 -42.83
CA GLY A 807 -11.53 -17.12 -43.64
C GLY A 807 -12.75 -17.61 -42.84
N ALA A 808 -12.56 -18.34 -41.74
CA ALA A 808 -13.67 -18.75 -40.87
C ALA A 808 -14.21 -17.58 -40.01
N LEU A 809 -13.35 -16.66 -39.60
CA LEU A 809 -13.76 -15.42 -38.91
C LEU A 809 -14.49 -14.48 -39.89
N GLU A 810 -13.97 -14.32 -41.11
CA GLU A 810 -14.63 -13.55 -42.17
C GLU A 810 -16.02 -14.10 -42.50
N ASP A 811 -16.12 -15.41 -42.75
CA ASP A 811 -17.39 -16.10 -43.01
C ASP A 811 -18.41 -15.92 -41.84
N PHE A 812 -17.92 -15.82 -40.59
CA PHE A 812 -18.76 -15.60 -39.41
C PHE A 812 -19.32 -14.17 -39.34
N VAL A 813 -18.46 -13.16 -39.52
CA VAL A 813 -18.88 -11.74 -39.51
C VAL A 813 -19.77 -11.42 -40.71
N GLU A 814 -19.50 -11.99 -41.89
CA GLU A 814 -20.38 -11.87 -43.06
C GLU A 814 -21.76 -12.51 -42.83
N ALA A 815 -21.85 -13.53 -41.97
CA ALA A 815 -23.11 -14.12 -41.54
C ALA A 815 -23.85 -13.28 -40.48
N GLY A 816 -23.29 -12.13 -40.10
CA GLY A 816 -23.84 -11.19 -39.12
C GLY A 816 -23.63 -11.63 -37.68
N GLY A 817 -22.50 -12.24 -37.37
CA GLY A 817 -22.02 -12.39 -35.99
C GLY A 817 -21.08 -11.24 -35.62
N ASP A 818 -20.98 -10.94 -34.33
CA ASP A 818 -20.11 -9.86 -33.84
C ASP A 818 -18.77 -10.41 -33.36
N LEU A 819 -17.70 -9.71 -33.72
CA LEU A 819 -16.33 -10.07 -33.37
C LEU A 819 -15.81 -9.08 -32.32
N VAL A 820 -15.37 -9.58 -31.17
CA VAL A 820 -14.69 -8.78 -30.15
C VAL A 820 -13.20 -9.13 -30.22
N LEU A 821 -12.39 -8.15 -30.61
CA LEU A 821 -10.93 -8.29 -30.65
C LEU A 821 -10.34 -7.59 -29.43
N THR A 822 -9.58 -8.34 -28.64
CA THR A 822 -8.87 -7.78 -27.49
C THR A 822 -7.37 -8.04 -27.58
N ASP A 823 -6.59 -7.27 -26.83
CA ASP A 823 -5.14 -7.45 -26.65
C ASP A 823 -4.43 -7.66 -28.02
N SER A 824 -3.59 -8.69 -28.19
CA SER A 824 -2.92 -8.92 -29.48
C SER A 824 -3.87 -9.41 -30.58
N GLY A 825 -5.06 -9.88 -30.24
CA GLY A 825 -6.11 -10.23 -31.21
C GLY A 825 -6.53 -9.07 -32.11
N VAL A 826 -6.31 -7.82 -31.68
CA VAL A 826 -6.53 -6.62 -32.50
C VAL A 826 -5.69 -6.62 -33.78
N ASN A 827 -4.53 -7.30 -33.80
CA ASN A 827 -3.70 -7.46 -35.01
C ASN A 827 -4.44 -8.15 -36.17
N LEU A 828 -5.53 -8.88 -35.90
CA LEU A 828 -6.35 -9.50 -36.94
C LEU A 828 -7.00 -8.47 -37.87
N LEU A 829 -7.25 -7.23 -37.41
CA LEU A 829 -7.80 -6.17 -38.26
C LEU A 829 -6.96 -5.94 -39.53
N GLY A 830 -5.63 -6.11 -39.46
CA GLY A 830 -4.72 -5.86 -40.58
C GLY A 830 -4.72 -6.96 -41.65
N VAL A 831 -5.46 -8.05 -41.43
CA VAL A 831 -5.54 -9.18 -42.37
C VAL A 831 -6.97 -9.57 -42.77
N LEU A 832 -7.99 -9.05 -42.09
CA LEU A 832 -9.41 -9.35 -42.39
C LEU A 832 -9.86 -8.62 -43.66
N ASP A 833 -10.34 -9.35 -44.67
CA ASP A 833 -10.86 -8.81 -45.93
C ASP A 833 -12.40 -8.65 -45.87
N ILE A 834 -12.90 -7.81 -44.94
CA ILE A 834 -14.33 -7.61 -44.68
C ILE A 834 -14.71 -6.13 -44.82
N GLY A 835 -15.67 -5.81 -45.69
CA GLY A 835 -16.29 -4.48 -45.73
C GLY A 835 -15.29 -3.33 -45.83
N ALA A 836 -15.44 -2.32 -44.97
CA ALA A 836 -14.51 -1.19 -44.82
C ALA A 836 -13.28 -1.50 -43.95
N VAL A 837 -13.31 -2.60 -43.18
CA VAL A 837 -12.16 -3.09 -42.39
C VAL A 837 -11.02 -3.53 -43.32
N ALA A 838 -11.34 -4.00 -44.53
CA ALA A 838 -10.35 -4.35 -45.56
C ALA A 838 -9.48 -3.17 -46.05
N ASP A 839 -9.83 -1.92 -45.69
CA ASP A 839 -8.99 -0.75 -45.94
C ASP A 839 -7.91 -0.55 -44.87
N LEU A 840 -7.99 -1.26 -43.71
CA LEU A 840 -6.94 -1.31 -42.70
C LEU A 840 -5.88 -2.34 -43.10
N ASP A 841 -4.61 -2.02 -42.85
CA ASP A 841 -3.51 -2.98 -42.98
C ASP A 841 -2.62 -3.01 -41.72
N GLY A 842 -1.62 -3.89 -41.73
CA GLY A 842 -0.74 -4.07 -40.57
C GLY A 842 0.11 -2.84 -40.22
N ASP A 843 0.25 -1.86 -41.12
CA ASP A 843 0.93 -0.59 -40.81
C ASP A 843 0.01 0.36 -40.00
N ASP A 844 -1.31 0.11 -39.97
CA ASP A 844 -2.28 0.88 -39.18
C ASP A 844 -2.44 0.36 -37.73
N ILE A 845 -1.74 -0.72 -37.37
CA ILE A 845 -1.85 -1.39 -36.06
C ILE A 845 -0.48 -1.44 -35.41
N ALA A 846 -0.41 -1.08 -34.13
CA ALA A 846 0.83 -1.10 -33.37
C ALA A 846 0.66 -1.81 -32.03
N ASN A 847 1.57 -2.74 -31.76
CA ASN A 847 1.77 -3.27 -30.41
C ASN A 847 2.72 -2.33 -29.66
N ILE A 848 2.28 -1.89 -28.49
CA ILE A 848 2.95 -0.90 -27.66
C ILE A 848 3.09 -1.43 -26.23
N LEU A 849 3.96 -0.78 -25.46
CA LEU A 849 4.01 -0.93 -24.02
C LEU A 849 3.56 0.39 -23.39
N VAL A 850 2.74 0.29 -22.36
CA VAL A 850 2.27 1.42 -21.56
C VAL A 850 2.67 1.21 -20.10
N PRO A 851 2.82 2.28 -19.30
CA PRO A 851 3.05 2.12 -17.86
C PRO A 851 1.83 1.50 -17.17
N PHE A 852 0.64 1.95 -17.54
CA PHE A 852 -0.63 1.46 -17.04
C PHE A 852 -1.64 1.46 -18.18
N ALA A 853 -2.43 0.39 -18.32
CA ALA A 853 -3.48 0.27 -19.31
C ALA A 853 -4.70 1.13 -18.96
N ASN A 854 -4.54 2.45 -19.06
CA ASN A 854 -5.58 3.43 -18.77
C ASN A 854 -6.24 3.95 -20.03
N LEU A 855 -7.56 3.94 -20.06
CA LEU A 855 -8.30 4.52 -21.17
C LEU A 855 -8.37 6.04 -21.05
N GLU A 856 -7.79 6.73 -22.03
CA GLU A 856 -7.78 8.19 -22.13
C GLU A 856 -8.78 8.70 -23.19
N ASP A 857 -8.97 10.02 -23.26
CA ASP A 857 -9.86 10.70 -24.23
C ASP A 857 -11.23 10.02 -24.40
N ARG A 858 -11.85 9.65 -23.26
CA ARG A 858 -13.06 8.84 -23.16
C ARG A 858 -14.32 9.55 -23.63
N ASP A 859 -15.10 8.91 -24.51
CA ASP A 859 -16.46 9.31 -24.89
C ASP A 859 -17.51 8.54 -24.08
N PHE A 860 -17.95 9.09 -22.95
CA PHE A 860 -18.93 8.44 -22.06
C PHE A 860 -20.34 8.26 -22.68
N ASP A 861 -20.63 8.88 -23.84
CA ASP A 861 -21.86 8.60 -24.59
C ASP A 861 -21.72 7.35 -25.48
N HIS A 862 -20.51 6.80 -25.63
CA HIS A 862 -20.23 5.61 -26.43
C HIS A 862 -20.73 4.33 -25.72
N PRO A 863 -21.36 3.37 -26.45
CA PRO A 863 -21.92 2.15 -25.84
C PRO A 863 -20.91 1.31 -25.03
N LEU A 864 -19.64 1.31 -25.43
CA LEU A 864 -18.57 0.61 -24.71
C LEU A 864 -18.33 1.14 -23.29
N LEU A 865 -18.64 2.42 -23.03
CA LEU A 865 -18.46 3.06 -21.73
C LEU A 865 -19.76 3.20 -20.92
N ALA A 866 -20.82 2.50 -21.34
CA ALA A 866 -22.09 2.52 -20.62
C ALA A 866 -21.91 2.00 -19.18
N GLY A 867 -22.26 2.83 -18.19
CA GLY A 867 -22.14 2.49 -16.77
C GLY A 867 -20.77 2.77 -16.14
N ILE A 868 -19.80 3.30 -16.90
CA ILE A 868 -18.47 3.66 -16.40
C ILE A 868 -18.46 5.10 -15.87
N ARG A 869 -17.83 5.32 -14.71
CA ARG A 869 -17.72 6.64 -14.04
C ARG A 869 -16.50 7.42 -14.52
N THR A 870 -16.50 8.74 -14.34
CA THR A 870 -15.39 9.62 -14.78
C THR A 870 -14.04 9.23 -14.16
N ARG A 871 -14.03 8.84 -12.87
CA ARG A 871 -12.81 8.45 -12.15
C ARG A 871 -12.18 7.16 -12.66
N GLN A 872 -12.98 6.25 -13.21
CA GLN A 872 -12.56 4.91 -13.61
C GLN A 872 -11.83 4.93 -14.96
N GLN A 873 -10.51 4.73 -14.96
CA GLN A 873 -9.64 4.81 -16.14
C GLN A 873 -8.82 3.54 -16.34
N GLU A 874 -8.38 2.91 -15.26
CA GLU A 874 -7.58 1.68 -15.31
C GLU A 874 -8.42 0.47 -15.74
N ILE A 875 -7.98 -0.25 -16.77
CA ILE A 875 -8.71 -1.39 -17.34
C ILE A 875 -8.40 -2.69 -16.57
N TRP A 876 -7.16 -2.87 -16.12
CA TRP A 876 -6.74 -4.05 -15.34
C TRP A 876 -5.53 -3.71 -14.46
N LYS A 877 -5.35 -4.48 -13.38
CA LYS A 877 -4.36 -4.27 -12.33
C LYS A 877 -3.10 -5.07 -12.64
N GLY A 878 -1.97 -4.38 -12.77
CA GLY A 878 -0.76 -4.92 -13.41
C GLY A 878 0.03 -5.89 -12.56
N SER A 879 0.23 -5.54 -11.29
CA SER A 879 1.18 -6.20 -10.40
C SER A 879 0.90 -7.70 -10.22
N GLN A 880 -0.36 -8.13 -10.13
CA GLN A 880 -0.82 -9.50 -9.89
C GLN A 880 -0.55 -10.42 -11.08
N LEU A 881 -0.41 -9.82 -12.27
CA LEU A 881 -0.04 -10.49 -13.52
C LEU A 881 1.47 -10.37 -13.81
N GLY A 882 2.28 -9.94 -12.85
CA GLY A 882 3.74 -9.85 -12.94
C GLY A 882 4.27 -8.65 -13.73
N TYR A 883 3.41 -7.69 -14.04
CA TYR A 883 3.81 -6.41 -14.62
C TYR A 883 4.24 -5.42 -13.52
N THR A 884 5.13 -4.51 -13.88
CA THR A 884 5.74 -3.57 -12.94
C THR A 884 5.05 -2.21 -12.97
N THR A 885 5.57 -1.26 -12.21
CA THR A 885 5.20 0.16 -12.30
C THR A 885 5.91 0.90 -13.44
N GLY A 886 6.79 0.21 -14.19
CA GLY A 886 7.46 0.73 -15.37
C GLY A 886 6.63 0.60 -16.65
N VAL A 887 7.25 0.92 -17.80
CA VAL A 887 6.60 0.80 -19.12
C VAL A 887 6.73 -0.63 -19.64
N ASP A 888 5.88 -1.54 -19.17
CA ASP A 888 5.91 -2.96 -19.55
C ASP A 888 4.53 -3.62 -19.75
N GLN A 889 3.43 -2.89 -19.53
CA GLN A 889 2.08 -3.43 -19.76
C GLN A 889 1.76 -3.45 -21.26
N PRO A 890 1.36 -4.60 -21.84
CA PRO A 890 1.13 -4.71 -23.27
C PRO A 890 -0.21 -4.09 -23.67
N ALA A 891 -0.21 -3.42 -24.81
CA ALA A 891 -1.43 -2.95 -25.47
C ALA A 891 -1.26 -2.98 -26.99
N THR A 892 -2.38 -3.08 -27.69
CA THR A 892 -2.45 -2.97 -29.15
C THR A 892 -3.38 -1.83 -29.52
N ILE A 893 -2.88 -0.87 -30.30
CA ILE A 893 -3.62 0.31 -30.74
C ILE A 893 -3.83 0.29 -32.25
N VAL A 894 -4.87 0.99 -32.71
CA VAL A 894 -5.14 1.24 -34.13
C VAL A 894 -5.00 2.72 -34.44
N ASP A 895 -4.43 3.08 -35.60
CA ASP A 895 -4.36 4.47 -36.06
C ASP A 895 -5.77 5.10 -36.11
N ALA A 896 -5.92 6.25 -35.45
CA ALA A 896 -7.23 6.88 -35.29
C ALA A 896 -7.83 7.37 -36.61
N ASP A 897 -7.01 7.95 -37.49
CA ASP A 897 -7.47 8.45 -38.78
C ASP A 897 -7.93 7.28 -39.69
N ALA A 898 -7.18 6.16 -39.68
CA ALA A 898 -7.52 4.94 -40.40
C ALA A 898 -8.78 4.27 -39.84
N PHE A 899 -8.90 4.17 -38.52
CA PHE A 899 -10.06 3.58 -37.83
C PHE A 899 -11.36 4.36 -38.14
N GLU A 900 -11.33 5.70 -38.04
CA GLU A 900 -12.48 6.54 -38.41
C GLU A 900 -12.77 6.50 -39.92
N ALA A 901 -11.74 6.41 -40.77
CA ALA A 901 -11.91 6.28 -42.22
C ALA A 901 -12.59 4.97 -42.62
N ALA A 902 -12.34 3.89 -41.86
CA ALA A 902 -13.06 2.62 -41.96
C ALA A 902 -14.48 2.67 -41.36
N GLY A 903 -14.90 3.83 -40.84
CA GLY A 903 -16.24 4.07 -40.30
C GLY A 903 -16.39 3.75 -38.82
N GLY A 904 -15.28 3.57 -38.10
CA GLY A 904 -15.28 3.25 -36.69
C GLY A 904 -15.70 4.42 -35.79
N SER A 905 -16.27 4.10 -34.63
CA SER A 905 -16.49 5.04 -33.53
C SER A 905 -15.51 4.75 -32.40
N VAL A 906 -14.82 5.80 -31.94
CA VAL A 906 -13.80 5.71 -30.89
C VAL A 906 -14.47 5.93 -29.53
N ALA A 907 -14.23 5.02 -28.59
CA ALA A 907 -14.66 5.14 -27.21
C ALA A 907 -13.56 5.74 -26.32
N GLY A 908 -12.29 5.47 -26.64
CA GLY A 908 -11.13 6.02 -25.95
C GLY A 908 -9.82 5.55 -26.57
N THR A 909 -8.72 6.15 -26.12
CA THR A 909 -7.37 5.96 -26.68
C THR A 909 -6.36 5.55 -25.63
N PHE A 910 -5.24 4.98 -26.08
CA PHE A 910 -4.02 4.91 -25.28
C PHE A 910 -3.03 5.94 -25.81
N THR A 911 -2.44 6.71 -24.91
CA THR A 911 -1.33 7.58 -25.26
C THR A 911 -0.03 6.87 -24.92
N THR A 912 0.76 6.59 -25.95
CA THR A 912 2.10 6.01 -25.76
C THR A 912 3.02 7.00 -25.06
N ALA A 913 3.53 6.59 -23.89
CA ALA A 913 4.68 7.21 -23.27
C ALA A 913 5.95 6.51 -23.77
N ALA A 914 6.70 7.11 -24.69
CA ALA A 914 8.09 6.71 -24.87
C ALA A 914 8.98 7.53 -23.95
N LEU A 915 9.62 6.85 -23.01
CA LEU A 915 10.94 7.25 -22.54
C LEU A 915 11.96 6.61 -23.49
N GLN A 916 12.18 7.25 -24.65
CA GLN A 916 13.30 6.92 -25.51
C GLN A 916 14.23 8.12 -25.51
N ASP A 917 15.46 7.94 -25.05
CA ASP A 917 16.47 9.00 -24.91
C ASP A 917 15.98 10.20 -24.08
N GLY A 918 15.25 9.94 -22.97
CA GLY A 918 14.94 10.91 -21.91
C GLY A 918 14.31 12.23 -22.34
N GLU A 919 13.68 12.26 -23.51
CA GLU A 919 12.61 13.19 -23.81
C GLU A 919 11.30 12.39 -23.79
N SER A 920 10.32 12.87 -23.02
CA SER A 920 8.92 12.47 -23.23
C SER A 920 8.54 12.89 -24.65
N THR A 921 8.68 11.97 -25.58
CA THR A 921 8.06 12.11 -26.88
C THR A 921 6.71 11.45 -26.73
N GLN A 922 5.65 12.26 -26.67
CA GLN A 922 4.32 11.75 -26.99
C GLN A 922 4.45 11.06 -28.35
N LEU A 923 4.43 9.74 -28.33
CA LEU A 923 4.21 8.96 -29.53
C LEU A 923 2.70 8.93 -29.80
N GLU A 924 2.35 8.69 -31.05
CA GLU A 924 1.01 8.79 -31.61
C GLU A 924 -0.05 8.11 -30.72
N SER A 925 -1.06 8.86 -30.28
CA SER A 925 -2.24 8.29 -29.61
C SER A 925 -3.02 7.44 -30.61
N GLY A 926 -3.44 6.25 -30.19
CA GLY A 926 -4.19 5.32 -31.02
C GLY A 926 -5.45 4.83 -30.33
N VAL A 927 -6.39 4.36 -31.14
CA VAL A 927 -7.67 3.81 -30.68
C VAL A 927 -7.39 2.58 -29.82
N ALA A 928 -7.78 2.68 -28.56
CA ALA A 928 -7.69 1.61 -27.57
C ALA A 928 -9.03 0.92 -27.37
N ALA A 929 -10.13 1.67 -27.46
CA ALA A 929 -11.47 1.10 -27.42
C ALA A 929 -12.34 1.73 -28.53
N GLY A 930 -13.07 0.91 -29.27
CA GLY A 930 -13.94 1.38 -30.36
C GLY A 930 -14.76 0.29 -31.03
N ILE A 931 -15.67 0.69 -31.92
CA ILE A 931 -16.53 -0.23 -32.69
C ILE A 931 -16.42 0.10 -34.18
N LEU A 932 -16.26 -0.94 -35.01
CA LEU A 932 -16.29 -0.88 -36.47
C LEU A 932 -17.55 -1.60 -37.02
N PRO A 933 -18.28 -1.01 -37.98
CA PRO A 933 -19.37 -1.70 -38.64
C PRO A 933 -18.86 -2.73 -39.65
N ALA A 934 -19.45 -3.94 -39.68
CA ALA A 934 -19.19 -4.89 -40.75
C ALA A 934 -20.04 -4.54 -41.99
N ASP A 935 -19.41 -3.86 -42.95
CA ASP A 935 -20.08 -3.34 -44.14
C ASP A 935 -20.73 -4.46 -44.98
N GLY A 936 -22.07 -4.50 -45.02
CA GLY A 936 -22.84 -5.48 -45.79
C GLY A 936 -23.45 -6.63 -44.99
N SER A 937 -23.21 -6.69 -43.68
CA SER A 937 -23.96 -7.53 -42.72
C SER A 937 -24.60 -6.65 -41.62
N ASP A 938 -25.32 -7.28 -40.68
CA ASP A 938 -25.80 -6.63 -39.46
C ASP A 938 -24.78 -6.79 -38.31
N GLY A 939 -23.56 -7.28 -38.58
CA GLY A 939 -22.54 -7.56 -37.57
C GLY A 939 -21.61 -6.38 -37.29
N GLU A 940 -20.90 -6.43 -36.16
CA GLU A 940 -19.96 -5.40 -35.72
C GLU A 940 -18.65 -6.00 -35.22
N ILE A 941 -17.59 -5.19 -35.23
CA ILE A 941 -16.29 -5.54 -34.65
C ILE A 941 -15.97 -4.56 -33.51
N ALA A 942 -15.94 -5.05 -32.27
CA ALA A 942 -15.48 -4.27 -31.12
C ALA A 942 -13.98 -4.48 -30.91
N VAL A 943 -13.28 -3.42 -30.53
CA VAL A 943 -11.84 -3.42 -30.24
C VAL A 943 -11.63 -2.98 -28.79
N VAL A 944 -10.83 -3.74 -28.04
CA VAL A 944 -10.32 -3.38 -26.71
C VAL A 944 -8.83 -3.75 -26.63
N GLY A 945 -7.96 -2.76 -26.84
CA GLY A 945 -6.53 -2.96 -27.09
C GLY A 945 -5.72 -3.59 -25.96
N SER A 946 -6.25 -3.63 -24.74
CA SER A 946 -5.61 -4.29 -23.58
C SER A 946 -6.68 -4.53 -22.51
N VAL A 947 -6.89 -5.78 -22.09
CA VAL A 947 -7.84 -6.14 -21.02
C VAL A 947 -7.55 -7.50 -20.40
N LEU A 948 -7.10 -8.48 -21.19
CA LEU A 948 -6.81 -9.85 -20.76
C LEU A 948 -5.42 -10.29 -21.24
N PRO A 949 -4.35 -9.55 -20.92
CA PRO A 949 -3.00 -9.92 -21.33
C PRO A 949 -2.54 -11.20 -20.62
N PRO A 950 -1.67 -12.02 -21.23
CA PRO A 950 -1.07 -13.16 -20.55
C PRO A 950 -0.11 -12.69 -19.44
N ALA A 951 0.00 -13.46 -18.36
CA ALA A 951 0.92 -13.17 -17.26
C ALA A 951 2.39 -12.98 -17.72
N GLN A 952 3.11 -12.06 -17.06
CA GLN A 952 4.53 -11.77 -17.30
C GLN A 952 5.43 -12.51 -16.30
N GLN A 953 6.26 -13.43 -16.79
CA GLN A 953 7.15 -14.26 -15.96
C GLN A 953 8.57 -13.70 -15.81
N THR A 954 8.90 -12.57 -16.44
CA THR A 954 10.30 -12.08 -16.51
C THR A 954 10.77 -11.41 -15.23
N GLU A 955 9.85 -10.95 -14.39
CA GLU A 955 10.17 -10.24 -13.15
C GLU A 955 10.03 -11.15 -11.94
N LEU A 956 10.48 -10.70 -10.77
CA LEU A 956 10.44 -11.47 -9.53
C LEU A 956 8.98 -11.67 -9.06
N HIS A 957 8.53 -12.92 -8.88
CA HIS A 957 7.13 -13.24 -8.49
C HIS A 957 7.00 -14.51 -7.60
N PRO A 958 7.67 -14.56 -6.43
CA PRO A 958 7.78 -15.78 -5.63
C PRO A 958 6.44 -16.38 -5.16
N PHE A 959 5.39 -15.58 -5.02
CA PHE A 959 4.13 -15.99 -4.37
C PHE A 959 3.02 -16.44 -5.33
N GLY A 960 3.35 -16.64 -6.61
CA GLY A 960 2.42 -17.07 -7.65
C GLY A 960 2.01 -15.91 -8.58
N MET A 961 1.04 -16.18 -9.45
CA MET A 961 0.55 -15.27 -10.49
C MET A 961 -0.96 -15.45 -10.62
N ALA A 962 -1.70 -14.40 -10.96
CA ALA A 962 -3.14 -14.50 -11.21
C ALA A 962 -3.44 -14.91 -12.67
N ASP A 963 -4.61 -15.50 -12.90
CA ASP A 963 -5.15 -15.76 -14.25
C ASP A 963 -5.47 -14.47 -14.98
N TYR A 964 -6.19 -13.58 -14.31
CA TYR A 964 -6.55 -12.24 -14.76
C TYR A 964 -6.70 -11.32 -13.54
N ALA A 965 -6.66 -10.01 -13.75
CA ALA A 965 -6.83 -9.01 -12.68
C ALA A 965 -7.59 -7.78 -13.22
N VAL A 966 -8.74 -8.03 -13.84
CA VAL A 966 -9.54 -6.99 -14.50
C VAL A 966 -10.12 -6.04 -13.45
N SER A 967 -10.12 -4.73 -13.72
CA SER A 967 -10.79 -3.75 -12.84
C SER A 967 -12.31 -3.79 -13.05
N PHE A 968 -13.08 -3.15 -12.16
CA PHE A 968 -14.53 -2.98 -12.39
C PHE A 968 -14.83 -2.34 -13.77
N MET A 969 -14.00 -1.36 -14.15
CA MET A 969 -14.09 -0.71 -15.45
C MET A 969 -13.83 -1.69 -16.58
N GLY A 970 -12.72 -2.44 -16.53
CA GLY A 970 -12.36 -3.39 -17.59
C GLY A 970 -13.39 -4.50 -17.73
N HIS A 971 -13.95 -4.99 -16.62
CA HIS A 971 -14.98 -6.00 -16.61
C HIS A 971 -16.24 -5.45 -17.32
N THR A 972 -16.66 -4.25 -16.96
CA THR A 972 -17.80 -3.58 -17.58
C THR A 972 -17.57 -3.26 -19.06
N LEU A 973 -16.37 -2.81 -19.42
CA LEU A 973 -15.97 -2.56 -20.81
C LEU A 973 -16.06 -3.83 -21.66
N LEU A 974 -15.59 -4.97 -21.15
CA LEU A 974 -15.64 -6.25 -21.85
C LEU A 974 -17.08 -6.77 -22.00
N CYS A 975 -17.91 -6.69 -20.95
CA CYS A 975 -19.34 -7.00 -21.04
C CYS A 975 -20.07 -6.09 -22.05
N ASN A 976 -19.75 -4.79 -22.08
CA ASN A 976 -20.33 -3.85 -23.04
C ASN A 976 -19.90 -4.17 -24.48
N ALA A 977 -18.66 -4.60 -24.70
CA ALA A 977 -18.18 -5.06 -26.01
C ALA A 977 -18.94 -6.29 -26.50
N LEU A 978 -19.28 -7.21 -25.58
CA LEU A 978 -20.14 -8.36 -25.85
C LEU A 978 -21.61 -7.98 -26.06
N GLY A 979 -22.03 -6.80 -25.58
CA GLY A 979 -23.43 -6.37 -25.59
C GLY A 979 -24.25 -7.04 -24.51
N PHE A 980 -23.63 -7.32 -23.36
CA PHE A 980 -24.25 -7.96 -22.19
C PHE A 980 -24.71 -6.92 -21.17
N GLU A 981 -25.75 -7.25 -20.41
CA GLU A 981 -26.20 -6.48 -19.24
C GLU A 981 -25.82 -7.24 -17.97
N GLN A 982 -24.99 -6.62 -17.14
CA GLN A 982 -24.67 -7.13 -15.82
C GLN A 982 -25.77 -6.71 -14.84
N ARG A 983 -26.18 -7.62 -13.97
CA ARG A 983 -27.32 -7.44 -13.04
C ARG A 983 -26.93 -7.84 -11.64
N ARG A 984 -27.11 -6.91 -10.72
CA ARG A 984 -26.82 -7.13 -9.31
C ARG A 984 -28.07 -7.33 -8.48
N TYR A 985 -28.04 -8.32 -7.59
CA TYR A 985 -29.07 -8.52 -6.59
C TYR A 985 -28.52 -8.39 -5.17
N ALA A 986 -29.36 -7.87 -4.30
CA ALA A 986 -29.16 -7.92 -2.86
C ALA A 986 -30.45 -8.46 -2.23
N ASP A 987 -30.33 -9.49 -1.39
CA ASP A 987 -31.44 -10.22 -0.78
C ASP A 987 -32.47 -10.73 -1.81
N GLY A 988 -31.96 -11.08 -3.01
CA GLY A 988 -32.75 -11.54 -4.16
C GLY A 988 -33.52 -10.45 -4.92
N GLU A 989 -33.35 -9.16 -4.59
CA GLU A 989 -33.93 -8.03 -5.32
C GLU A 989 -32.90 -7.40 -6.26
N LEU A 990 -33.27 -7.15 -7.52
CA LEU A 990 -32.42 -6.45 -8.49
C LEU A 990 -32.25 -4.99 -8.05
N VAL A 991 -31.03 -4.63 -7.64
CA VAL A 991 -30.72 -3.28 -7.13
C VAL A 991 -30.03 -2.41 -8.18
N ARG A 992 -29.28 -3.01 -9.11
CA ARG A 992 -28.51 -2.27 -10.11
C ARG A 992 -28.22 -3.08 -11.38
N THR A 993 -27.98 -2.37 -12.48
CA THR A 993 -27.60 -2.93 -13.78
C THR A 993 -26.51 -2.09 -14.43
N TYR A 994 -25.61 -2.73 -15.17
CA TYR A 994 -24.54 -2.07 -15.93
C TYR A 994 -24.52 -2.62 -17.35
N GLY A 995 -24.27 -1.74 -18.33
CA GLY A 995 -24.42 -2.08 -19.74
C GLY A 995 -25.89 -2.22 -20.18
N GLU A 996 -26.09 -2.64 -21.43
CA GLU A 996 -27.39 -2.92 -22.02
C GLU A 996 -27.27 -4.07 -23.02
N VAL A 997 -28.28 -4.96 -23.07
CA VAL A 997 -28.35 -6.03 -24.07
C VAL A 997 -28.48 -5.47 -25.49
N ARG A 998 -27.58 -5.85 -26.39
CA ARG A 998 -27.49 -5.28 -27.75
C ARG A 998 -27.50 -6.28 -28.90
#